data_AF-A0A5Q2TKV2-F1
#
_entry.id   AF-A0A5Q2TKV2-F1
#
_cell.length_a   1.000
_cell.length_b   1.000
_cell.length_c   1.000
_cell.angle_alpha   90.00
_cell.angle_beta   90.00
_cell.angle_gamma   90.00
#
_symmetry.space_group_name_H-M   'P 1'
#
loop_
_entity.id
_entity.type
_entity.pdbx_description
1 polymer ?
#
loop_
_entity_poly.entity_id
_entity_poly.type
_entity_poly.pdbx_seq_one_letter_code
_entity_poly.pdbx_strand_id
1 'polypeptide(L)'
;MKQTAMYTSGIKRSFYLTLLFFISIFMFLFLPTIMKAENNDSVLHLDFEEGTESFNLNESVEIVDGIAQATIPNPTEYQFARVMVTPVNSNDSLFSVESTQNKVSYRIKVTGHEAAEVDYIAFRLKGTNNTQTFITLHRDIELDQWYEGEFTLNEMTASDGKNKFSIGDEITEVRSDAKNHIEEENPITIHVDYMHIDPPNPEDEKDPDVIELEQTLQNQVANAQPGDEIIVPNGTYQDFEATLTGNGVENNPITIKAETPGEVIFTGNVHITLMGDYLTFRDFHFDQANPSGHNYVLGLSGLSHSRITGNFFHNSGPTDPYAGVIRVRNNSQYNRIDHNTLKGNVSMGIAIRVNDNNNLENQYNKIDHNYFKDIPEVNEIYPEEGNNGLESIQIGQGYGYEQVDVYTTVESNLFENIIGDGSEIISNKTANNVYRDNTFKNSDSGFTLRFGANNTVEENVFLRTKFGIRVTDENQTINNNYMYQVGQGIRVLAGRHDAEAEQERQMNYIPVQHATISNNVIMYPTSQAIVVGDGFSFNPSSQYTYYEPKDSMITNNRIVLNEGEAIHQVIGENIHYENNRVELIGNDAAIGNIETGLQKQKLKMNYDSNSQIYHTKKGKDHPIPLTISDVGPTNKWWLKGLKETSDQLETIDQSSINENTVTNLIKKNSEIQVNGHPSKLIPHVLEGKDYVAFDIKASNDDFPVWDTLKMTLFEEHGVEEWSAEIGSISEQWHHVIIPLEEFYLSSFVNGNTFKDKRELHSMKLQTLSGIDVEVKNFSTGQFHTEDFTINEDNIQLGIGVDKNLSDLVTHATYKGGYQATISAEEIIWEAMDEDLLTINKRTLSAVGETGESAITATYRNRTIEIPVEIIIQTIINVEASDEPQPENSKENTIDGDLSTRWSAEGEQWIMYELREELLINQVQLAWMSGDERKSYFDIEVSTDGSSWTEVFSGENSGETIELETYSFEEIPAKYVRIIGHGNSENNWNSLTEVLIPEIED
;
A
#
# COMPACT_ATOMS: atom_id res chain seq x y z
N MET A 1 -16.28 78.62 -1.37
CA MET A 1 -15.99 79.29 -2.67
C MET A 1 -16.58 78.41 -3.76
N LYS A 2 -17.56 78.93 -4.52
CA LYS A 2 -17.46 79.24 -5.97
C LYS A 2 -17.13 78.01 -6.86
N GLN A 3 -17.83 77.72 -7.96
CA GLN A 3 -19.08 78.25 -8.57
C GLN A 3 -19.61 77.12 -9.50
N THR A 4 -20.89 76.74 -9.46
CA THR A 4 -21.97 77.21 -10.38
C THR A 4 -21.77 76.70 -11.82
N ALA A 5 -22.50 75.72 -12.38
CA ALA A 5 -23.95 75.43 -12.47
C ALA A 5 -24.72 76.15 -13.60
N MET A 6 -25.49 75.37 -14.38
CA MET A 6 -26.74 75.70 -15.10
C MET A 6 -27.50 74.35 -15.25
N TYR A 7 -28.75 74.12 -14.79
CA TYR A 7 -30.05 74.76 -15.13
C TYR A 7 -30.34 74.74 -16.65
N THR A 8 -31.50 74.42 -17.22
CA THR A 8 -32.92 74.24 -16.80
C THR A 8 -33.64 73.41 -17.91
N SER A 9 -34.85 72.82 -17.84
CA SER A 9 -35.91 72.63 -16.82
C SER A 9 -36.99 71.67 -17.39
N GLY A 10 -37.73 70.90 -16.57
CA GLY A 10 -38.81 70.04 -17.06
C GLY A 10 -39.47 69.09 -16.05
N ILE A 11 -39.88 69.58 -14.87
CA ILE A 11 -41.30 69.63 -14.45
C ILE A 11 -42.11 68.34 -14.73
N LYS A 12 -42.19 67.48 -13.71
CA LYS A 12 -43.44 66.95 -13.13
C LYS A 12 -44.61 66.68 -14.11
N ARG A 13 -44.50 65.64 -14.96
CA ARG A 13 -45.67 64.96 -15.58
C ARG A 13 -45.31 63.58 -16.17
N SER A 14 -44.97 62.61 -15.31
CA SER A 14 -44.94 61.18 -15.72
C SER A 14 -45.11 60.22 -14.53
N PHE A 15 -44.53 60.55 -13.36
CA PHE A 15 -44.57 59.72 -12.13
C PHE A 15 -45.95 59.48 -11.48
N TYR A 16 -47.05 59.97 -12.10
CA TYR A 16 -48.43 59.70 -11.68
C TYR A 16 -49.25 58.96 -12.75
N LEU A 17 -48.66 58.54 -13.88
CA LEU A 17 -49.32 57.69 -14.88
C LEU A 17 -48.88 56.22 -14.79
N THR A 18 -47.63 55.92 -14.43
CA THR A 18 -47.13 54.54 -14.36
C THR A 18 -47.70 53.75 -13.17
N LEU A 19 -48.01 54.41 -12.05
CA LEU A 19 -48.60 53.76 -10.86
C LEU A 19 -50.09 53.41 -11.05
N LEU A 20 -50.76 54.01 -12.05
CA LEU A 20 -52.14 53.66 -12.44
C LEU A 20 -52.20 52.50 -13.45
N PHE A 21 -51.09 52.18 -14.12
CA PHE A 21 -51.00 51.05 -15.03
C PHE A 21 -50.80 49.71 -14.29
N PHE A 22 -50.12 49.75 -13.13
CA PHE A 22 -49.93 48.58 -12.25
C PHE A 22 -51.16 48.20 -11.42
N ILE A 23 -52.17 49.08 -11.31
CA ILE A 23 -53.41 48.82 -10.54
C ILE A 23 -54.55 48.32 -11.46
N SER A 24 -54.39 48.40 -12.79
CA SER A 24 -55.40 47.97 -13.78
C SER A 24 -55.28 46.53 -14.29
N ILE A 25 -54.22 45.79 -13.93
CA ILE A 25 -54.08 44.36 -14.28
C ILE A 25 -54.54 43.44 -13.12
N PHE A 26 -54.57 43.94 -11.89
CA PHE A 26 -54.92 43.17 -10.69
C PHE A 26 -56.42 43.11 -10.35
N MET A 27 -57.31 43.49 -11.28
CA MET A 27 -58.75 43.60 -11.01
C MET A 27 -59.65 43.09 -12.14
N PHE A 28 -59.24 41.98 -12.79
CA PHE A 28 -60.08 41.26 -13.76
C PHE A 28 -59.89 39.73 -13.71
N LEU A 29 -59.86 39.14 -12.51
CA LEU A 29 -59.85 37.67 -12.32
C LEU A 29 -60.51 37.25 -10.98
N PHE A 30 -61.74 37.70 -10.74
CA PHE A 30 -62.64 37.12 -9.72
C PHE A 30 -64.08 37.05 -10.24
N LEU A 31 -64.26 36.27 -11.31
CA LEU A 31 -65.49 35.49 -11.47
C LEU A 31 -65.35 34.27 -10.56
N PRO A 32 -66.40 33.85 -9.83
CA PRO A 32 -66.36 32.57 -9.14
C PRO A 32 -66.24 31.47 -10.19
N THR A 33 -65.10 30.79 -10.22
CA THR A 33 -64.93 29.54 -10.93
C THR A 33 -66.03 28.59 -10.47
N ILE A 34 -66.88 28.19 -11.42
CA ILE A 34 -67.67 26.98 -11.25
C ILE A 34 -66.64 25.86 -11.07
N MET A 35 -66.62 25.22 -9.89
CA MET A 35 -65.82 24.02 -9.68
C MET A 35 -66.30 22.96 -10.67
N LYS A 36 -65.61 22.86 -11.80
CA LYS A 36 -65.52 21.63 -12.57
C LYS A 36 -64.46 20.82 -11.83
N ALA A 37 -64.78 19.59 -11.42
CA ALA A 37 -63.79 18.73 -10.80
C ALA A 37 -62.61 18.54 -11.78
N GLU A 38 -61.40 18.66 -11.25
CA GLU A 38 -60.18 18.28 -11.94
C GLU A 38 -60.22 16.75 -12.11
N ASN A 39 -60.27 16.29 -13.36
CA ASN A 39 -59.58 15.05 -13.69
C ASN A 39 -58.13 15.48 -13.98
N ASN A 40 -57.14 14.79 -13.41
CA ASN A 40 -55.75 14.99 -13.80
C ASN A 40 -55.54 14.32 -15.17
N ASP A 41 -55.54 15.11 -16.24
CA ASP A 41 -55.33 14.61 -17.62
C ASP A 41 -53.87 14.14 -17.89
N SER A 42 -53.02 14.11 -16.85
CA SER A 42 -51.62 13.68 -16.85
C SER A 42 -51.36 12.30 -16.21
N VAL A 43 -52.40 11.64 -15.69
CA VAL A 43 -52.33 10.31 -15.07
C VAL A 43 -53.06 9.30 -15.97
N LEU A 44 -52.43 8.15 -16.23
CA LEU A 44 -53.09 7.02 -16.90
C LEU A 44 -52.93 5.75 -16.06
N HIS A 45 -54.01 5.30 -15.43
CA HIS A 45 -54.07 4.00 -14.75
C HIS A 45 -54.84 2.99 -15.61
N LEU A 46 -54.14 1.95 -16.07
CA LEU A 46 -54.69 0.83 -16.84
C LEU A 46 -54.82 -0.39 -15.92
N ASP A 47 -55.85 -0.38 -15.09
CA ASP A 47 -56.32 -1.54 -14.32
C ASP A 47 -57.44 -2.23 -15.11
N PHE A 48 -57.32 -3.52 -15.40
CA PHE A 48 -58.24 -4.22 -16.31
C PHE A 48 -59.44 -4.86 -15.58
N GLU A 49 -60.09 -4.12 -14.67
CA GLU A 49 -61.29 -4.59 -13.97
C GLU A 49 -62.54 -4.71 -14.88
N GLU A 50 -63.49 -5.58 -14.49
CA GLU A 50 -64.70 -5.87 -15.26
C GLU A 50 -65.67 -4.66 -15.28
N GLY A 51 -65.57 -3.82 -16.31
CA GLY A 51 -66.44 -2.65 -16.50
C GLY A 51 -65.75 -1.33 -16.87
N THR A 52 -64.47 -1.35 -17.25
CA THR A 52 -63.71 -0.16 -17.66
C THR A 52 -64.21 0.46 -18.98
N GLU A 53 -65.04 1.51 -18.89
CA GLU A 53 -65.59 2.26 -20.04
C GLU A 53 -64.65 3.36 -20.60
N SER A 54 -63.39 3.43 -20.17
CA SER A 54 -62.46 4.55 -20.46
C SER A 54 -61.55 4.36 -21.68
N PHE A 55 -61.41 3.14 -22.22
CA PHE A 55 -60.54 2.86 -23.36
C PHE A 55 -61.02 1.66 -24.20
N ASN A 56 -60.46 1.52 -25.41
CA ASN A 56 -60.62 0.39 -26.32
C ASN A 56 -59.39 -0.53 -26.27
N LEU A 57 -59.62 -1.84 -26.30
CA LEU A 57 -58.60 -2.88 -26.46
C LEU A 57 -58.59 -3.43 -27.89
N ASN A 58 -57.47 -4.02 -28.34
CA ASN A 58 -57.43 -4.75 -29.61
C ASN A 58 -58.24 -6.05 -29.57
N GLU A 59 -58.79 -6.46 -30.72
CA GLU A 59 -59.74 -7.59 -30.86
C GLU A 59 -59.24 -8.95 -30.33
N SER A 60 -57.93 -9.10 -30.09
CA SER A 60 -57.30 -10.32 -29.57
C SER A 60 -57.04 -10.30 -28.06
N VAL A 61 -57.51 -9.29 -27.33
CA VAL A 61 -57.42 -9.20 -25.87
C VAL A 61 -58.72 -9.68 -25.24
N GLU A 62 -58.60 -10.52 -24.22
CA GLU A 62 -59.67 -10.82 -23.28
C GLU A 62 -59.24 -10.42 -21.86
N ILE A 63 -60.21 -10.10 -21.01
CA ILE A 63 -59.97 -9.79 -19.59
C ILE A 63 -60.42 -11.00 -18.77
N VAL A 64 -59.53 -11.51 -17.92
CA VAL A 64 -59.80 -12.64 -17.02
C VAL A 64 -59.31 -12.29 -15.62
N ASP A 65 -60.20 -12.33 -14.63
CA ASP A 65 -59.91 -12.04 -13.21
C ASP A 65 -59.12 -10.74 -12.95
N GLY A 66 -59.35 -9.70 -13.76
CA GLY A 66 -58.69 -8.39 -13.66
C GLY A 66 -57.43 -8.21 -14.52
N ILE A 67 -57.02 -9.25 -15.26
CA ILE A 67 -55.81 -9.28 -16.08
C ILE A 67 -56.19 -9.21 -17.57
N ALA A 68 -55.60 -8.30 -18.32
CA ALA A 68 -55.70 -8.28 -19.78
C ALA A 68 -54.72 -9.31 -20.37
N GLN A 69 -55.24 -10.32 -21.07
CA GLN A 69 -54.44 -11.35 -21.72
C GLN A 69 -54.67 -11.39 -23.23
N ALA A 70 -53.60 -11.59 -23.99
CA ALA A 70 -53.63 -11.67 -25.45
C ALA A 70 -52.72 -12.78 -25.96
N THR A 71 -53.28 -13.68 -26.76
CA THR A 71 -52.56 -14.82 -27.37
C THR A 71 -52.20 -14.50 -28.82
N ILE A 72 -51.07 -15.01 -29.31
CA ILE A 72 -50.70 -14.87 -30.74
C ILE A 72 -51.80 -15.47 -31.64
N PRO A 73 -52.41 -14.68 -32.57
CA PRO A 73 -53.50 -15.18 -33.41
C PRO A 73 -53.08 -16.20 -34.47
N ASN A 74 -51.86 -16.09 -34.99
CA ASN A 74 -51.23 -17.03 -35.94
C ASN A 74 -49.69 -16.89 -35.86
N PRO A 75 -48.96 -17.89 -35.32
CA PRO A 75 -47.50 -17.82 -35.17
C PRO A 75 -46.73 -17.58 -36.46
N THR A 76 -47.29 -18.02 -37.60
CA THR A 76 -46.66 -17.89 -38.92
C THR A 76 -46.85 -16.53 -39.60
N GLU A 77 -47.73 -15.67 -39.08
CA GLU A 77 -48.01 -14.33 -39.63
C GLU A 77 -47.65 -13.19 -38.67
N TYR A 78 -47.65 -13.43 -37.35
CA TYR A 78 -47.39 -12.40 -36.34
C TYR A 78 -46.49 -12.93 -35.21
N GLN A 79 -45.32 -12.30 -35.02
CA GLN A 79 -44.33 -12.67 -33.99
C GLN A 79 -44.62 -12.13 -32.58
N PHE A 80 -45.77 -11.46 -32.36
CA PHE A 80 -46.04 -10.71 -31.12
C PHE A 80 -47.39 -11.09 -30.50
N ALA A 81 -47.36 -11.43 -29.21
CA ALA A 81 -48.53 -11.33 -28.34
C ALA A 81 -48.64 -9.86 -27.87
N ARG A 82 -49.83 -9.27 -27.95
CA ARG A 82 -50.03 -7.81 -27.77
C ARG A 82 -51.30 -7.48 -27.00
N VAL A 83 -51.13 -6.78 -25.89
CA VAL A 83 -52.18 -5.95 -25.27
C VAL A 83 -51.94 -4.50 -25.71
N MET A 84 -52.90 -3.91 -26.40
CA MET A 84 -52.87 -2.54 -26.93
C MET A 84 -54.14 -1.80 -26.53
N VAL A 85 -53.93 -0.65 -25.90
CA VAL A 85 -54.95 0.27 -25.42
C VAL A 85 -54.98 1.50 -26.33
N THR A 86 -56.18 1.94 -26.68
CA THR A 86 -56.46 3.13 -27.50
C THR A 86 -57.67 3.89 -26.93
N PRO A 87 -57.82 5.19 -27.15
CA PRO A 87 -58.93 5.96 -26.58
C PRO A 87 -60.29 5.55 -27.19
N VAL A 88 -61.38 5.80 -26.46
CA VAL A 88 -62.75 5.41 -26.90
C VAL A 88 -63.13 6.09 -28.22
N ASN A 89 -62.81 7.38 -28.38
CA ASN A 89 -62.94 8.09 -29.64
C ASN A 89 -61.57 8.26 -30.31
N SER A 90 -61.50 8.05 -31.62
CA SER A 90 -60.24 8.10 -32.40
C SER A 90 -59.60 9.50 -32.54
N ASN A 91 -60.21 10.53 -31.97
CA ASN A 91 -59.71 11.91 -31.99
C ASN A 91 -59.25 12.39 -30.59
N ASP A 92 -59.46 11.57 -29.56
CA ASP A 92 -59.05 11.87 -28.20
C ASP A 92 -57.65 11.29 -27.95
N SER A 93 -57.04 11.64 -26.82
CA SER A 93 -55.81 11.02 -26.30
C SER A 93 -56.12 10.13 -25.08
N LEU A 94 -55.16 9.29 -24.70
CA LEU A 94 -55.16 8.55 -23.44
C LEU A 94 -54.67 9.44 -22.29
N PHE A 95 -53.63 10.23 -22.54
CA PHE A 95 -53.09 11.27 -21.65
C PHE A 95 -52.19 12.22 -22.45
N SER A 96 -51.86 13.38 -21.87
CA SER A 96 -50.85 14.30 -22.39
C SER A 96 -49.54 14.18 -21.60
N VAL A 97 -48.39 14.24 -22.27
CA VAL A 97 -47.07 14.17 -21.62
C VAL A 97 -46.76 15.51 -20.95
N GLU A 98 -47.13 15.68 -19.68
CA GLU A 98 -46.80 16.91 -18.92
C GLU A 98 -45.33 16.93 -18.43
N SER A 99 -44.74 15.76 -18.15
CA SER A 99 -43.30 15.63 -17.88
C SER A 99 -42.71 14.38 -18.53
N THR A 100 -41.48 14.49 -19.03
CA THR A 100 -40.70 13.32 -19.50
C THR A 100 -40.19 12.46 -18.34
N GLN A 101 -40.28 12.95 -17.11
CA GLN A 101 -40.02 12.19 -15.88
C GLN A 101 -41.28 11.51 -15.33
N ASN A 102 -42.41 11.53 -16.04
CA ASN A 102 -43.57 10.72 -15.68
C ASN A 102 -43.14 9.25 -15.50
N LYS A 103 -43.51 8.69 -14.36
CA LYS A 103 -43.13 7.36 -13.91
C LYS A 103 -44.13 6.34 -14.46
N VAL A 104 -43.62 5.29 -15.09
CA VAL A 104 -44.40 4.17 -15.59
C VAL A 104 -44.11 2.95 -14.72
N SER A 105 -45.14 2.43 -14.05
CA SER A 105 -45.06 1.21 -13.24
C SER A 105 -45.91 0.12 -13.89
N TYR A 106 -45.42 -1.12 -13.96
CA TYR A 106 -46.08 -2.21 -14.68
C TYR A 106 -45.97 -3.55 -13.97
N ARG A 107 -46.91 -4.45 -14.29
CA ARG A 107 -46.85 -5.86 -13.89
C ARG A 107 -47.34 -6.78 -15.00
N ILE A 108 -46.43 -7.60 -15.54
CA ILE A 108 -46.59 -8.35 -16.79
C ILE A 108 -46.09 -9.79 -16.60
N LYS A 109 -46.71 -10.76 -17.26
CA LYS A 109 -46.27 -12.17 -17.34
C LYS A 109 -46.42 -12.68 -18.77
N VAL A 110 -45.61 -13.67 -19.16
CA VAL A 110 -45.81 -14.42 -20.40
C VAL A 110 -46.01 -15.90 -20.08
N THR A 111 -46.99 -16.54 -20.70
CA THR A 111 -47.26 -17.98 -20.58
C THR A 111 -47.30 -18.60 -21.97
N GLY A 112 -46.98 -19.88 -22.12
CA GLY A 112 -46.96 -20.50 -23.45
C GLY A 112 -46.68 -21.99 -23.42
N HIS A 113 -46.36 -22.54 -24.59
CA HIS A 113 -45.84 -23.91 -24.70
C HIS A 113 -44.42 -23.99 -24.09
N GLU A 114 -44.06 -25.12 -23.45
CA GLU A 114 -42.74 -25.30 -22.80
C GLU A 114 -41.54 -25.12 -23.76
N ALA A 115 -41.77 -25.26 -25.07
CA ALA A 115 -40.76 -25.04 -26.13
C ALA A 115 -40.86 -23.66 -26.80
N ALA A 116 -41.58 -22.69 -26.21
CA ALA A 116 -41.61 -21.32 -26.69
C ALA A 116 -40.41 -20.52 -26.10
N GLU A 117 -39.67 -19.84 -26.97
CA GLU A 117 -38.57 -18.95 -26.59
C GLU A 117 -39.02 -17.49 -26.80
N VAL A 118 -39.00 -16.68 -25.75
CA VAL A 118 -39.50 -15.28 -25.79
C VAL A 118 -38.30 -14.33 -25.82
N ASP A 119 -38.12 -13.61 -26.94
CA ASP A 119 -36.99 -12.71 -27.17
C ASP A 119 -36.94 -11.52 -26.19
N TYR A 120 -38.11 -10.97 -25.87
CA TYR A 120 -38.27 -9.84 -24.96
C TYR A 120 -39.74 -9.54 -24.65
N ILE A 121 -39.95 -8.81 -23.55
CA ILE A 121 -41.15 -8.00 -23.28
C ILE A 121 -40.79 -6.52 -23.52
N ALA A 122 -41.65 -5.77 -24.21
CA ALA A 122 -41.44 -4.35 -24.47
C ALA A 122 -42.71 -3.52 -24.27
N PHE A 123 -42.56 -2.36 -23.62
CA PHE A 123 -43.59 -1.33 -23.52
C PHE A 123 -43.39 -0.29 -24.61
N ARG A 124 -44.49 0.22 -25.19
CA ARG A 124 -44.44 1.17 -26.31
C ARG A 124 -45.57 2.18 -26.25
N LEU A 125 -45.27 3.41 -26.67
CA LEU A 125 -46.23 4.52 -26.78
C LEU A 125 -46.28 5.05 -28.21
N LYS A 126 -47.41 5.66 -28.58
CA LYS A 126 -47.58 6.37 -29.87
C LYS A 126 -48.34 7.68 -29.69
N GLY A 127 -47.80 8.76 -30.21
CA GLY A 127 -48.45 10.08 -30.18
C GLY A 127 -49.28 10.38 -31.43
N THR A 128 -50.09 11.43 -31.35
CA THR A 128 -50.89 11.98 -32.45
C THR A 128 -50.09 12.25 -33.74
N ASN A 129 -48.81 12.61 -33.61
CA ASN A 129 -47.89 12.85 -34.72
C ASN A 129 -47.31 11.56 -35.37
N ASN A 130 -47.83 10.37 -35.04
CA ASN A 130 -47.27 9.05 -35.37
C ASN A 130 -45.86 8.77 -34.81
N THR A 131 -45.32 9.64 -33.95
CA THR A 131 -44.12 9.35 -33.14
C THR A 131 -44.35 8.07 -32.34
N GLN A 132 -43.40 7.14 -32.39
CA GLN A 132 -43.42 5.90 -31.61
C GLN A 132 -42.13 5.76 -30.81
N THR A 133 -42.26 5.57 -29.50
CA THR A 133 -41.16 5.19 -28.62
C THR A 133 -41.40 3.81 -28.03
N PHE A 134 -40.33 3.15 -27.62
CA PHE A 134 -40.38 1.86 -26.95
C PHE A 134 -39.25 1.75 -25.92
N ILE A 135 -39.45 0.85 -24.95
CA ILE A 135 -38.42 0.36 -24.05
C ILE A 135 -38.54 -1.17 -23.99
N THR A 136 -37.41 -1.87 -23.97
CA THR A 136 -37.38 -3.30 -23.66
C THR A 136 -37.35 -3.43 -22.15
N LEU A 137 -38.37 -4.06 -21.57
CA LEU A 137 -38.49 -4.24 -20.12
C LEU A 137 -37.61 -5.39 -19.64
N HIS A 138 -37.69 -6.54 -20.33
CA HIS A 138 -36.96 -7.76 -19.99
C HIS A 138 -36.55 -8.52 -21.26
N ARG A 139 -35.48 -9.32 -21.18
CA ARG A 139 -34.96 -10.18 -22.26
C ARG A 139 -34.89 -11.65 -21.88
N ASP A 140 -34.43 -11.95 -20.67
CA ASP A 140 -34.35 -13.32 -20.15
C ASP A 140 -35.69 -13.72 -19.53
N ILE A 141 -36.64 -14.13 -20.38
CA ILE A 141 -38.02 -14.41 -19.96
C ILE A 141 -38.20 -15.88 -19.60
N GLU A 142 -38.22 -16.19 -18.30
CA GLU A 142 -38.88 -17.39 -17.79
C GLU A 142 -40.41 -17.28 -17.98
N LEU A 143 -41.03 -18.34 -18.52
CA LEU A 143 -42.49 -18.46 -18.66
C LEU A 143 -43.16 -18.64 -17.29
N ASP A 144 -44.42 -18.22 -17.20
CA ASP A 144 -45.27 -18.25 -15.99
C ASP A 144 -44.80 -17.36 -14.81
N GLN A 145 -43.63 -16.73 -14.90
CA GLN A 145 -43.15 -15.71 -13.96
C GLN A 145 -43.82 -14.34 -14.15
N TRP A 146 -44.14 -13.68 -13.03
CA TRP A 146 -44.49 -12.26 -13.02
C TRP A 146 -43.25 -11.39 -12.99
N TYR A 147 -43.26 -10.38 -13.85
CA TYR A 147 -42.29 -9.31 -13.94
C TYR A 147 -42.95 -8.01 -13.51
N GLU A 148 -42.31 -7.27 -12.63
CA GLU A 148 -42.83 -6.04 -12.03
C GLU A 148 -41.67 -5.05 -11.94
N GLY A 149 -41.93 -3.80 -12.30
CA GLY A 149 -40.86 -2.82 -12.42
C GLY A 149 -41.38 -1.42 -12.76
N GLU A 150 -40.44 -0.47 -12.79
CA GLU A 150 -40.71 0.95 -12.97
C GLU A 150 -39.64 1.60 -13.86
N PHE A 151 -40.02 2.59 -14.66
CA PHE A 151 -39.12 3.40 -15.51
C PHE A 151 -39.75 4.78 -15.80
N THR A 152 -38.98 5.74 -16.30
CA THR A 152 -39.47 7.07 -16.70
C THR A 152 -39.69 7.18 -18.22
N LEU A 153 -40.59 8.06 -18.67
CA LEU A 153 -40.81 8.26 -20.11
C LEU A 153 -39.55 8.70 -20.88
N ASN A 154 -38.58 9.34 -20.22
CA ASN A 154 -37.30 9.74 -20.82
C ASN A 154 -36.40 8.54 -21.18
N GLU A 155 -36.52 7.40 -20.50
CA GLU A 155 -35.77 6.17 -20.83
C GLU A 155 -36.24 5.51 -22.13
N MET A 156 -37.44 5.86 -22.60
CA MET A 156 -37.98 5.32 -23.85
C MET A 156 -37.22 5.83 -25.08
N THR A 157 -36.89 4.91 -25.98
CA THR A 157 -36.16 5.19 -27.22
C THR A 157 -37.10 5.31 -28.42
N ALA A 158 -36.87 6.31 -29.26
CA ALA A 158 -37.61 6.51 -30.51
C ALA A 158 -37.28 5.43 -31.55
N SER A 159 -38.27 4.96 -32.32
CA SER A 159 -38.04 3.95 -33.37
C SER A 159 -37.08 4.38 -34.50
N ASP A 160 -36.78 5.67 -34.61
CA ASP A 160 -35.82 6.27 -35.55
C ASP A 160 -34.53 6.78 -34.88
N GLY A 161 -34.40 6.63 -33.56
CA GLY A 161 -33.31 7.14 -32.75
C GLY A 161 -33.20 8.67 -32.66
N LYS A 162 -34.23 9.42 -33.08
CA LYS A 162 -34.15 10.89 -33.24
C LYS A 162 -35.32 11.67 -32.62
N ASN A 163 -36.51 11.09 -32.52
CA ASN A 163 -37.71 11.79 -32.06
C ASN A 163 -38.29 11.19 -30.75
N LYS A 164 -37.81 11.66 -29.59
CA LYS A 164 -38.47 11.40 -28.29
C LYS A 164 -39.78 12.21 -28.18
N PHE A 165 -40.69 11.78 -27.30
CA PHE A 165 -41.83 12.62 -26.92
C PHE A 165 -41.38 13.89 -26.22
N SER A 166 -42.08 14.98 -26.50
CA SER A 166 -41.90 16.30 -25.88
C SER A 166 -43.02 16.60 -24.89
N ILE A 167 -42.79 17.56 -24.00
CA ILE A 167 -43.86 18.06 -23.12
C ILE A 167 -45.01 18.63 -23.98
N GLY A 168 -46.24 18.21 -23.70
CA GLY A 168 -47.46 18.50 -24.47
C GLY A 168 -47.73 17.57 -25.66
N ASP A 169 -46.98 16.46 -25.84
CA ASP A 169 -47.34 15.43 -26.81
C ASP A 169 -48.54 14.59 -26.33
N GLU A 170 -49.57 14.52 -27.16
CA GLU A 170 -50.79 13.76 -26.90
C GLU A 170 -50.63 12.28 -27.31
N ILE A 171 -50.77 11.36 -26.34
CA ILE A 171 -50.60 9.91 -26.54
C ILE A 171 -51.91 9.26 -26.95
N THR A 172 -51.88 8.40 -27.98
CA THR A 172 -53.07 7.77 -28.61
C THR A 172 -53.03 6.24 -28.64
N GLU A 173 -51.89 5.62 -28.29
CA GLU A 173 -51.71 4.16 -28.21
C GLU A 173 -50.74 3.87 -27.07
N VAL A 174 -51.11 2.95 -26.17
CA VAL A 174 -50.23 2.34 -25.17
C VAL A 174 -50.26 0.84 -25.44
N ARG A 175 -49.10 0.17 -25.53
CA ARG A 175 -49.07 -1.28 -25.80
C ARG A 175 -47.90 -1.99 -25.13
N SER A 176 -48.17 -3.22 -24.72
CA SER A 176 -47.18 -4.19 -24.27
C SER A 176 -47.10 -5.35 -25.25
N ASP A 177 -45.89 -5.58 -25.76
CA ASP A 177 -45.55 -6.58 -26.77
C ASP A 177 -44.63 -7.64 -26.15
N ALA A 178 -45.00 -8.92 -26.24
CA ALA A 178 -44.08 -10.04 -26.00
C ALA A 178 -43.72 -10.68 -27.35
N LYS A 179 -42.43 -10.76 -27.67
CA LYS A 179 -41.94 -11.30 -28.96
C LYS A 179 -41.56 -12.78 -28.83
N ASN A 180 -42.11 -13.62 -29.70
CA ASN A 180 -41.69 -15.01 -29.85
C ASN A 180 -40.49 -15.13 -30.80
N HIS A 181 -39.52 -15.98 -30.47
CA HIS A 181 -38.30 -16.20 -31.25
C HIS A 181 -38.53 -17.12 -32.46
N ILE A 182 -39.36 -18.15 -32.30
CA ILE A 182 -39.43 -19.31 -33.20
C ILE A 182 -40.59 -19.18 -34.21
N GLU A 183 -40.36 -19.58 -35.47
CA GLU A 183 -41.38 -19.63 -36.55
C GLU A 183 -42.32 -20.86 -36.49
N GLU A 184 -42.18 -21.74 -35.48
CA GLU A 184 -42.99 -22.96 -35.32
C GLU A 184 -44.29 -22.72 -34.52
N GLU A 185 -45.20 -23.71 -34.46
CA GLU A 185 -46.54 -23.61 -33.84
C GLU A 185 -46.52 -23.58 -32.29
N ASN A 186 -45.67 -22.76 -31.68
CA ASN A 186 -45.55 -22.56 -30.23
C ASN A 186 -46.22 -21.22 -29.82
N PRO A 187 -47.55 -21.16 -29.59
CA PRO A 187 -48.21 -19.91 -29.18
C PRO A 187 -47.78 -19.47 -27.78
N ILE A 188 -47.67 -18.15 -27.61
CA ILE A 188 -47.51 -17.48 -26.32
C ILE A 188 -48.67 -16.52 -26.07
N THR A 189 -48.93 -16.25 -24.79
CA THR A 189 -49.92 -15.32 -24.27
C THR A 189 -49.22 -14.34 -23.35
N ILE A 190 -49.33 -13.03 -23.64
CA ILE A 190 -48.94 -11.98 -22.71
C ILE A 190 -50.11 -11.68 -21.77
N HIS A 191 -49.80 -11.48 -20.49
CA HIS A 191 -50.70 -11.13 -19.40
C HIS A 191 -50.25 -9.80 -18.82
N VAL A 192 -51.14 -8.81 -18.75
CA VAL A 192 -50.87 -7.50 -18.15
C VAL A 192 -51.87 -7.30 -17.01
N ASP A 193 -51.36 -7.21 -15.79
CA ASP A 193 -52.14 -7.02 -14.57
C ASP A 193 -52.50 -5.53 -14.41
N TYR A 194 -51.49 -4.67 -14.44
CA TYR A 194 -51.67 -3.22 -14.52
C TYR A 194 -50.55 -2.54 -15.32
N MET A 195 -50.85 -1.34 -15.81
CA MET A 195 -49.84 -0.35 -16.25
C MET A 195 -50.28 1.04 -15.79
N HIS A 196 -49.47 1.68 -14.96
CA HIS A 196 -49.73 3.02 -14.42
C HIS A 196 -48.72 4.01 -14.99
N ILE A 197 -49.17 5.21 -15.32
CA ILE A 197 -48.34 6.35 -15.71
C ILE A 197 -48.75 7.50 -14.79
N ASP A 198 -47.84 7.88 -13.90
CA ASP A 198 -48.02 8.93 -12.91
C ASP A 198 -47.07 10.11 -13.17
N PRO A 199 -47.42 11.34 -12.78
CA PRO A 199 -46.45 12.43 -12.74
C PRO A 199 -45.29 12.08 -11.79
N PRO A 200 -44.08 12.64 -11.99
CA PRO A 200 -42.99 12.47 -11.04
C PRO A 200 -43.42 12.92 -9.63
N ASN A 201 -42.84 12.32 -8.59
CA ASN A 201 -42.96 12.88 -7.25
C ASN A 201 -42.40 14.32 -7.29
N PRO A 202 -42.98 15.32 -6.62
CA PRO A 202 -42.37 16.65 -6.55
C PRO A 202 -40.97 16.68 -5.90
N GLU A 203 -40.55 15.60 -5.24
CA GLU A 203 -39.19 15.38 -4.73
C GLU A 203 -38.24 14.77 -5.79
N ASP A 204 -38.76 14.28 -6.92
CA ASP A 204 -38.02 13.78 -8.09
C ASP A 204 -37.86 14.86 -9.19
N GLU A 205 -38.48 16.03 -9.04
CA GLU A 205 -38.29 17.15 -9.97
C GLU A 205 -36.92 17.82 -9.75
N LYS A 206 -36.08 17.80 -10.80
CA LYS A 206 -34.77 18.46 -10.83
C LYS A 206 -34.89 19.95 -10.51
N ASP A 207 -34.05 20.42 -9.59
CA ASP A 207 -34.09 21.77 -9.01
C ASP A 207 -34.17 22.87 -10.11
N PRO A 208 -35.19 23.76 -10.09
CA PRO A 208 -35.29 24.87 -11.02
C PRO A 208 -34.03 25.76 -11.10
N ASP A 209 -33.30 25.94 -9.99
CA ASP A 209 -32.06 26.72 -9.97
C ASP A 209 -30.92 25.98 -10.70
N VAL A 210 -30.90 24.65 -10.69
CA VAL A 210 -30.01 23.81 -11.52
C VAL A 210 -30.36 23.98 -12.99
N ILE A 211 -31.65 23.90 -13.36
CA ILE A 211 -32.11 24.06 -14.76
C ILE A 211 -31.79 25.47 -15.29
N GLU A 212 -31.98 26.53 -14.49
CA GLU A 212 -31.60 27.89 -14.87
C GLU A 212 -30.07 28.01 -15.05
N LEU A 213 -29.27 27.38 -14.18
CA LEU A 213 -27.82 27.38 -14.29
C LEU A 213 -27.33 26.66 -15.55
N GLU A 214 -27.89 25.49 -15.89
CA GLU A 214 -27.54 24.74 -17.11
C GLU A 214 -27.79 25.54 -18.37
N GLN A 215 -28.98 26.15 -18.48
CA GLN A 215 -29.33 27.01 -19.61
C GLN A 215 -28.45 28.26 -19.66
N THR A 216 -28.20 28.89 -18.52
CA THR A 216 -27.40 30.11 -18.43
C THR A 216 -25.93 29.85 -18.75
N LEU A 217 -25.34 28.79 -18.20
CA LEU A 217 -23.94 28.44 -18.41
C LEU A 217 -23.67 28.05 -19.86
N GLN A 218 -24.51 27.21 -20.48
CA GLN A 218 -24.39 26.86 -21.89
C GLN A 218 -24.48 28.10 -22.78
N ASN A 219 -25.43 29.00 -22.51
CA ASN A 219 -25.56 30.27 -23.25
C ASN A 219 -24.36 31.21 -23.03
N GLN A 220 -23.79 31.27 -21.81
CA GLN A 220 -22.61 32.08 -21.54
C GLN A 220 -21.39 31.56 -22.30
N VAL A 221 -21.11 30.25 -22.25
CA VAL A 221 -19.97 29.65 -22.97
C VAL A 221 -20.12 29.82 -24.49
N ALA A 222 -21.32 29.63 -25.04
CA ALA A 222 -21.58 29.75 -26.48
C ALA A 222 -21.44 31.18 -27.03
N ASN A 223 -21.60 32.22 -26.18
CA ASN A 223 -21.49 33.63 -26.58
C ASN A 223 -20.19 34.31 -26.12
N ALA A 224 -19.39 33.64 -25.28
CA ALA A 224 -18.13 34.17 -24.75
C ALA A 224 -17.11 34.47 -25.86
N GLN A 225 -16.32 35.51 -25.65
CA GLN A 225 -15.21 35.90 -26.49
C GLN A 225 -13.89 35.32 -25.94
N PRO A 226 -12.86 35.13 -26.78
CA PRO A 226 -11.56 34.64 -26.31
C PRO A 226 -10.97 35.51 -25.20
N GLY A 227 -10.68 34.91 -24.04
CA GLY A 227 -10.19 35.58 -22.84
C GLY A 227 -11.26 35.90 -21.79
N ASP A 228 -12.54 35.63 -22.04
CA ASP A 228 -13.60 35.79 -21.03
C ASP A 228 -13.47 34.74 -19.90
N GLU A 229 -13.73 35.16 -18.66
CA GLU A 229 -13.95 34.26 -17.52
C GLU A 229 -15.45 34.10 -17.23
N ILE A 230 -15.91 32.87 -17.16
CA ILE A 230 -17.26 32.46 -16.78
C ILE A 230 -17.16 31.81 -15.40
N ILE A 231 -17.80 32.45 -14.42
CA ILE A 231 -17.74 32.06 -13.02
C ILE A 231 -19.05 31.35 -12.66
N VAL A 232 -18.96 30.08 -12.27
CA VAL A 232 -20.08 29.31 -11.71
C VAL A 232 -20.20 29.67 -10.23
N PRO A 233 -21.37 30.13 -9.74
CA PRO A 233 -21.56 30.48 -8.33
C PRO A 233 -21.33 29.29 -7.40
N ASN A 234 -20.90 29.55 -6.15
CA ASN A 234 -20.79 28.49 -5.14
C ASN A 234 -22.15 27.82 -4.87
N GLY A 235 -22.16 26.49 -4.75
CA GLY A 235 -23.37 25.71 -4.54
C GLY A 235 -23.16 24.20 -4.72
N THR A 236 -24.18 23.43 -4.33
CA THR A 236 -24.29 21.99 -4.65
C THR A 236 -25.35 21.82 -5.73
N TYR A 237 -24.99 21.21 -6.85
CA TYR A 237 -25.81 21.05 -8.03
C TYR A 237 -26.01 19.57 -8.33
N GLN A 238 -27.16 19.05 -7.92
CA GLN A 238 -27.54 17.65 -8.12
C GLN A 238 -28.03 17.42 -9.56
N ASP A 239 -27.69 16.25 -10.13
CA ASP A 239 -28.13 15.78 -11.45
C ASP A 239 -27.79 16.75 -12.60
N PHE A 240 -26.66 17.47 -12.50
CA PHE A 240 -26.27 18.54 -13.42
C PHE A 240 -25.81 18.05 -14.79
N GLU A 241 -26.45 18.54 -15.87
CA GLU A 241 -26.16 18.18 -17.26
C GLU A 241 -25.89 19.42 -18.14
N ALA A 242 -24.77 19.45 -18.86
CA ALA A 242 -24.47 20.57 -19.76
C ALA A 242 -23.55 20.22 -20.93
N THR A 243 -23.85 20.75 -22.12
CA THR A 243 -22.91 20.75 -23.27
C THR A 243 -22.34 22.15 -23.48
N LEU A 244 -21.11 22.36 -23.00
CA LEU A 244 -20.40 23.64 -23.03
C LEU A 244 -19.56 23.74 -24.30
N THR A 245 -20.09 24.44 -25.31
CA THR A 245 -19.42 24.67 -26.60
C THR A 245 -18.89 26.08 -26.69
N GLY A 246 -17.57 26.26 -26.82
CA GLY A 246 -16.94 27.59 -26.91
C GLY A 246 -15.61 27.56 -27.68
N ASN A 247 -15.18 28.70 -28.20
CA ASN A 247 -13.96 28.81 -29.00
C ASN A 247 -13.13 30.01 -28.54
N GLY A 248 -12.11 29.75 -27.71
CA GLY A 248 -11.06 30.71 -27.38
C GLY A 248 -10.02 30.81 -28.49
N VAL A 249 -8.86 31.40 -28.18
CA VAL A 249 -7.67 31.33 -29.04
C VAL A 249 -6.41 31.13 -28.21
N GLU A 250 -5.30 30.81 -28.88
CA GLU A 250 -3.97 30.74 -28.27
C GLU A 250 -3.67 31.99 -27.43
N ASN A 251 -3.24 31.79 -26.17
CA ASN A 251 -3.01 32.80 -25.14
C ASN A 251 -4.26 33.53 -24.59
N ASN A 252 -5.45 33.32 -25.15
CA ASN A 252 -6.72 33.89 -24.64
C ASN A 252 -7.83 32.80 -24.64
N PRO A 253 -7.71 31.77 -23.80
CA PRO A 253 -8.74 30.75 -23.67
C PRO A 253 -10.01 31.32 -23.04
N ILE A 254 -11.16 30.69 -23.28
CA ILE A 254 -12.38 30.93 -22.48
C ILE A 254 -12.24 30.10 -21.20
N THR A 255 -12.34 30.73 -20.04
CA THR A 255 -12.15 30.06 -18.74
C THR A 255 -13.48 29.84 -18.04
N ILE A 256 -13.82 28.59 -17.76
CA ILE A 256 -14.99 28.14 -17.00
C ILE A 256 -14.47 27.68 -15.63
N LYS A 257 -14.89 28.33 -14.56
CA LYS A 257 -14.31 28.15 -13.21
C LYS A 257 -15.35 28.23 -12.10
N ALA A 258 -15.10 27.53 -11.00
CA ALA A 258 -15.79 27.77 -9.74
C ALA A 258 -15.52 29.20 -9.23
N GLU A 259 -16.52 29.80 -8.56
CA GLU A 259 -16.37 31.08 -7.84
C GLU A 259 -15.33 30.96 -6.72
N THR A 260 -15.46 29.94 -5.87
CA THR A 260 -14.45 29.54 -4.89
C THR A 260 -14.02 28.10 -5.16
N PRO A 261 -12.72 27.81 -5.32
CA PRO A 261 -12.25 26.46 -5.63
C PRO A 261 -12.73 25.40 -4.65
N GLY A 262 -13.42 24.37 -5.17
CA GLY A 262 -14.02 23.29 -4.41
C GLY A 262 -15.39 23.54 -3.78
N GLU A 263 -15.89 24.78 -3.81
CA GLU A 263 -17.21 25.15 -3.24
C GLU A 263 -18.31 25.16 -4.33
N VAL A 264 -18.00 24.68 -5.54
CA VAL A 264 -18.96 24.27 -6.58
C VAL A 264 -18.90 22.75 -6.66
N ILE A 265 -19.98 22.10 -6.21
CA ILE A 265 -20.05 20.65 -6.00
C ILE A 265 -21.13 20.07 -6.91
N PHE A 266 -20.77 19.14 -7.79
CA PHE A 266 -21.71 18.38 -8.61
C PHE A 266 -21.94 16.99 -8.02
N THR A 267 -23.20 16.55 -7.89
CA THR A 267 -23.60 15.27 -7.27
C THR A 267 -24.69 14.57 -8.09
N GLY A 268 -24.88 13.26 -7.91
CA GLY A 268 -25.94 12.51 -8.62
C GLY A 268 -25.62 12.27 -10.10
N ASN A 269 -26.63 12.33 -10.97
CA ASN A 269 -26.51 12.07 -12.41
C ASN A 269 -25.85 13.23 -13.16
N VAL A 270 -24.54 13.40 -12.98
CA VAL A 270 -23.79 14.52 -13.56
C VAL A 270 -23.24 14.14 -14.94
N HIS A 271 -23.59 14.91 -15.97
CA HIS A 271 -23.10 14.68 -17.33
C HIS A 271 -22.69 15.98 -18.05
N ILE A 272 -21.39 16.27 -18.08
CA ILE A 272 -20.84 17.48 -18.69
C ILE A 272 -20.06 17.10 -19.96
N THR A 273 -20.35 17.78 -21.08
CA THR A 273 -19.59 17.64 -22.34
C THR A 273 -18.96 18.99 -22.72
N LEU A 274 -17.65 18.99 -22.94
CA LEU A 274 -16.89 20.14 -23.43
C LEU A 274 -16.62 19.99 -24.95
N MET A 275 -16.82 21.06 -25.71
CA MET A 275 -16.64 21.09 -27.18
C MET A 275 -16.01 22.40 -27.66
N GLY A 276 -15.22 22.36 -28.74
CA GLY A 276 -14.63 23.54 -29.38
C GLY A 276 -13.11 23.63 -29.23
N ASP A 277 -12.58 24.82 -28.99
CA ASP A 277 -11.12 25.06 -29.01
C ASP A 277 -10.71 26.06 -27.92
N TYR A 278 -9.53 25.88 -27.31
CA TYR A 278 -8.98 26.74 -26.24
C TYR A 278 -9.97 27.06 -25.08
N LEU A 279 -10.58 26.03 -24.48
CA LEU A 279 -11.30 26.14 -23.21
C LEU A 279 -10.38 25.85 -22.01
N THR A 280 -10.67 26.42 -20.85
CA THR A 280 -10.09 26.00 -19.57
C THR A 280 -11.20 25.73 -18.56
N PHE A 281 -11.34 24.48 -18.10
CA PHE A 281 -12.35 24.03 -17.14
C PHE A 281 -11.69 23.68 -15.80
N ARG A 282 -12.01 24.42 -14.73
CA ARG A 282 -11.21 24.35 -13.49
C ARG A 282 -11.92 24.58 -12.15
N ASP A 283 -11.28 24.03 -11.12
CA ASP A 283 -11.59 24.19 -9.69
C ASP A 283 -12.92 23.59 -9.18
N PHE A 284 -13.51 22.65 -9.92
CA PHE A 284 -14.78 22.01 -9.56
C PHE A 284 -14.62 20.76 -8.68
N HIS A 285 -15.60 20.50 -7.81
CA HIS A 285 -15.73 19.27 -7.05
C HIS A 285 -16.85 18.41 -7.63
N PHE A 286 -16.58 17.13 -7.85
CA PHE A 286 -17.54 16.11 -8.25
C PHE A 286 -17.55 15.07 -7.13
N ASP A 287 -18.67 14.95 -6.42
CA ASP A 287 -18.82 14.08 -5.25
C ASP A 287 -20.02 13.15 -5.48
N GLN A 288 -19.74 11.85 -5.66
CA GLN A 288 -20.74 10.87 -6.10
C GLN A 288 -21.47 11.32 -7.38
N ALA A 289 -20.70 11.88 -8.32
CA ALA A 289 -21.14 12.27 -9.66
C ALA A 289 -21.19 11.02 -10.56
N ASN A 290 -22.31 10.31 -10.52
CA ASN A 290 -22.49 8.96 -11.04
C ASN A 290 -23.67 8.89 -12.03
N PRO A 291 -23.49 9.28 -13.30
CA PRO A 291 -24.57 9.31 -14.28
C PRO A 291 -24.97 7.91 -14.75
N SER A 292 -26.26 7.60 -14.63
CA SER A 292 -26.87 6.40 -15.22
C SER A 292 -26.99 6.53 -16.74
N GLY A 293 -26.71 5.46 -17.50
CA GLY A 293 -26.91 5.42 -18.96
C GLY A 293 -25.93 6.26 -19.80
N HIS A 294 -24.93 6.91 -19.18
CA HIS A 294 -23.88 7.68 -19.87
C HIS A 294 -22.51 7.03 -19.69
N ASN A 295 -21.62 7.16 -20.69
CA ASN A 295 -20.30 6.53 -20.63
C ASN A 295 -19.20 7.46 -20.07
N TYR A 296 -19.57 8.58 -19.44
CA TYR A 296 -18.66 9.52 -18.77
C TYR A 296 -19.36 10.55 -17.87
N VAL A 297 -18.62 11.11 -16.90
CA VAL A 297 -18.99 12.32 -16.13
C VAL A 297 -18.58 13.57 -16.90
N LEU A 298 -17.33 13.65 -17.35
CA LEU A 298 -16.76 14.77 -18.10
C LEU A 298 -16.23 14.30 -19.46
N GLY A 299 -16.92 14.67 -20.54
CA GLY A 299 -16.56 14.29 -21.91
C GLY A 299 -15.87 15.40 -22.66
N LEU A 300 -14.73 15.10 -23.27
CA LEU A 300 -14.08 15.96 -24.27
C LEU A 300 -14.52 15.42 -25.64
N SER A 301 -15.31 16.19 -26.39
CA SER A 301 -15.88 15.76 -27.68
C SER A 301 -15.73 16.83 -28.75
N GLY A 302 -14.80 16.63 -29.68
CA GLY A 302 -14.40 17.69 -30.62
C GLY A 302 -13.79 18.88 -29.89
N LEU A 303 -13.04 18.61 -28.81
CA LEU A 303 -12.37 19.63 -28.00
C LEU A 303 -10.88 19.66 -28.32
N SER A 304 -10.35 20.81 -28.70
CA SER A 304 -8.92 20.99 -29.00
C SER A 304 -8.24 22.06 -28.13
N HIS A 305 -6.92 21.93 -27.97
CA HIS A 305 -6.04 22.88 -27.27
C HIS A 305 -6.55 23.35 -25.87
N SER A 306 -7.37 22.52 -25.23
CA SER A 306 -8.11 22.90 -24.01
C SER A 306 -7.51 22.27 -22.76
N ARG A 307 -7.85 22.82 -21.59
CA ARG A 307 -7.26 22.43 -20.31
C ARG A 307 -8.31 22.08 -19.26
N ILE A 308 -8.22 20.89 -18.69
CA ILE A 308 -9.07 20.42 -17.59
C ILE A 308 -8.17 20.34 -16.37
N THR A 309 -8.35 21.24 -15.39
CA THR A 309 -7.35 21.39 -14.32
C THR A 309 -7.90 21.79 -12.95
N GLY A 310 -7.30 21.29 -11.87
CA GLY A 310 -7.65 21.69 -10.52
C GLY A 310 -8.99 21.14 -10.01
N ASN A 311 -9.55 20.12 -10.67
CA ASN A 311 -10.82 19.51 -10.28
C ASN A 311 -10.58 18.31 -9.33
N PHE A 312 -11.55 18.01 -8.48
CA PHE A 312 -11.55 16.82 -7.61
C PHE A 312 -12.76 15.95 -7.92
N PHE A 313 -12.52 14.69 -8.27
CA PHE A 313 -13.52 13.65 -8.43
C PHE A 313 -13.41 12.70 -7.24
N HIS A 314 -14.49 12.56 -6.48
CA HIS A 314 -14.59 11.73 -5.29
C HIS A 314 -15.76 10.76 -5.46
N ASN A 315 -15.48 9.46 -5.35
CA ASN A 315 -16.46 8.38 -5.49
C ASN A 315 -17.36 8.52 -6.75
N SER A 316 -16.76 9.04 -7.82
CA SER A 316 -17.44 9.52 -9.02
C SER A 316 -17.16 8.63 -10.24
N GLY A 317 -18.11 8.53 -11.16
CA GLY A 317 -18.00 7.72 -12.37
C GLY A 317 -19.34 7.10 -12.78
N PRO A 318 -19.58 6.83 -14.07
CA PRO A 318 -20.78 6.09 -14.46
C PRO A 318 -20.77 4.67 -13.88
N THR A 319 -21.96 4.06 -13.79
CA THR A 319 -22.15 2.68 -13.32
C THR A 319 -21.80 1.65 -14.40
N ASP A 320 -20.56 1.73 -14.91
CA ASP A 320 -19.96 0.84 -15.91
C ASP A 320 -18.44 0.85 -15.66
N PRO A 321 -17.79 -0.28 -15.31
CA PRO A 321 -16.35 -0.34 -15.07
C PRO A 321 -15.52 -0.04 -16.33
N TYR A 322 -16.15 -0.09 -17.52
CA TYR A 322 -15.60 0.24 -18.84
C TYR A 322 -15.93 1.66 -19.31
N ALA A 323 -16.69 2.44 -18.55
CA ALA A 323 -16.85 3.88 -18.76
C ALA A 323 -15.62 4.64 -18.22
N GLY A 324 -15.60 5.98 -18.33
CA GLY A 324 -14.52 6.77 -17.75
C GLY A 324 -14.98 8.10 -17.18
N VAL A 325 -14.53 8.44 -15.98
CA VAL A 325 -14.82 9.72 -15.30
C VAL A 325 -14.52 10.89 -16.25
N ILE A 326 -13.33 10.88 -16.87
CA ILE A 326 -12.98 11.77 -17.98
C ILE A 326 -12.82 10.95 -19.26
N ARG A 327 -13.60 11.23 -20.31
CA ARG A 327 -13.54 10.52 -21.61
C ARG A 327 -13.16 11.45 -22.76
N VAL A 328 -12.07 11.13 -23.46
CA VAL A 328 -11.58 11.88 -24.63
C VAL A 328 -12.02 11.16 -25.90
N ARG A 329 -12.77 11.84 -26.77
CA ARG A 329 -13.41 11.27 -27.97
C ARG A 329 -13.64 12.27 -29.10
N ASN A 330 -14.05 11.76 -30.27
CA ASN A 330 -14.52 12.54 -31.43
C ASN A 330 -13.59 13.70 -31.86
N ASN A 331 -12.37 13.46 -32.36
CA ASN A 331 -11.40 14.50 -32.74
C ASN A 331 -10.98 15.43 -31.58
N SER A 332 -10.82 14.91 -30.36
CA SER A 332 -10.32 15.72 -29.24
C SER A 332 -8.80 15.61 -29.11
N GLN A 333 -8.08 16.68 -29.45
CA GLN A 333 -6.62 16.69 -29.62
C GLN A 333 -5.91 17.81 -28.86
N TYR A 334 -4.62 17.63 -28.57
CA TYR A 334 -3.79 18.67 -27.92
C TYR A 334 -4.34 19.19 -26.59
N ASN A 335 -5.23 18.45 -25.92
CA ASN A 335 -5.78 18.84 -24.63
C ASN A 335 -4.82 18.47 -23.50
N ARG A 336 -4.90 19.21 -22.39
CA ARG A 336 -4.15 18.94 -21.17
C ARG A 336 -5.11 18.66 -20.02
N ILE A 337 -5.00 17.49 -19.41
CA ILE A 337 -5.73 17.11 -18.20
C ILE A 337 -4.69 17.10 -17.08
N ASP A 338 -4.67 18.14 -16.25
CA ASP A 338 -3.58 18.33 -15.28
C ASP A 338 -3.97 18.88 -13.91
N HIS A 339 -3.27 18.46 -12.86
CA HIS A 339 -3.56 18.88 -11.48
C HIS A 339 -5.00 18.55 -11.04
N ASN A 340 -5.57 17.44 -11.50
CA ASN A 340 -6.85 16.93 -11.00
C ASN A 340 -6.59 15.82 -9.97
N THR A 341 -7.56 15.58 -9.08
CA THR A 341 -7.57 14.43 -8.18
C THR A 341 -8.73 13.52 -8.54
N LEU A 342 -8.48 12.22 -8.59
CA LEU A 342 -9.46 11.17 -8.84
C LEU A 342 -9.35 10.14 -7.71
N LYS A 343 -10.36 10.08 -6.84
CA LYS A 343 -10.36 9.24 -5.64
C LYS A 343 -11.59 8.35 -5.58
N GLY A 344 -11.40 7.05 -5.34
CA GLY A 344 -12.51 6.11 -5.12
C GLY A 344 -13.44 5.94 -6.31
N ASN A 345 -12.98 6.25 -7.54
CA ASN A 345 -13.82 6.24 -8.73
C ASN A 345 -14.50 4.88 -8.94
N VAL A 346 -15.75 4.92 -9.39
CA VAL A 346 -16.55 3.72 -9.69
C VAL A 346 -16.50 3.28 -11.17
N SER A 347 -15.66 3.96 -11.97
CA SER A 347 -15.34 3.65 -13.38
C SER A 347 -13.86 3.98 -13.65
N MET A 348 -13.33 3.75 -14.87
CA MET A 348 -11.96 4.19 -15.19
C MET A 348 -11.74 5.67 -14.90
N GLY A 349 -10.52 6.07 -14.55
CA GLY A 349 -10.20 7.48 -14.32
C GLY A 349 -10.24 8.32 -15.59
N ILE A 350 -9.23 8.16 -16.46
CA ILE A 350 -9.13 8.90 -17.73
C ILE A 350 -9.08 7.90 -18.89
N ALA A 351 -10.07 7.97 -19.78
CA ALA A 351 -10.17 7.07 -20.93
C ALA A 351 -10.07 7.84 -22.26
N ILE A 352 -8.96 7.67 -22.97
CA ILE A 352 -8.81 8.15 -24.35
C ILE A 352 -9.31 7.06 -25.28
N ARG A 353 -10.39 7.32 -26.01
CA ARG A 353 -11.00 6.33 -26.90
C ARG A 353 -10.46 6.48 -28.32
N VAL A 354 -10.37 5.34 -29.00
CA VAL A 354 -10.29 5.25 -30.46
C VAL A 354 -11.52 4.48 -30.91
N ASN A 355 -12.01 4.74 -32.11
CA ASN A 355 -13.20 4.14 -32.72
C ASN A 355 -14.59 4.63 -32.22
N ASP A 356 -14.68 5.68 -31.39
CA ASP A 356 -15.98 6.36 -31.19
C ASP A 356 -16.42 6.93 -32.57
N ASN A 357 -17.41 6.32 -33.24
CA ASN A 357 -17.89 6.66 -34.60
C ASN A 357 -16.83 6.54 -35.74
N ASN A 358 -16.02 5.48 -35.77
CA ASN A 358 -14.91 5.30 -36.73
C ASN A 358 -13.84 6.42 -36.66
N ASN A 359 -13.74 7.10 -35.52
CA ASN A 359 -12.81 8.20 -35.30
C ASN A 359 -11.52 7.71 -34.64
N LEU A 360 -10.36 7.99 -35.27
CA LEU A 360 -9.03 7.59 -34.78
C LEU A 360 -8.20 8.78 -34.25
N GLU A 361 -8.77 9.98 -34.28
CA GLU A 361 -8.04 11.25 -34.23
C GLU A 361 -8.11 11.92 -32.83
N ASN A 362 -7.84 11.18 -31.75
CA ASN A 362 -7.77 11.73 -30.38
C ASN A 362 -6.32 11.90 -29.90
N GLN A 363 -5.51 12.55 -30.73
CA GLN A 363 -4.03 12.58 -30.65
C GLN A 363 -3.44 13.71 -29.79
N TYR A 364 -2.17 13.55 -29.40
CA TYR A 364 -1.34 14.58 -28.75
C TYR A 364 -1.91 15.15 -27.44
N ASN A 365 -2.81 14.42 -26.78
CA ASN A 365 -3.32 14.79 -25.47
C ASN A 365 -2.21 14.60 -24.41
N LYS A 366 -2.33 15.34 -23.30
CA LYS A 366 -1.37 15.30 -22.19
C LYS A 366 -2.10 15.11 -20.87
N ILE A 367 -1.61 14.18 -20.06
CA ILE A 367 -2.14 13.87 -18.72
C ILE A 367 -1.00 14.08 -17.72
N ASP A 368 -1.03 15.14 -16.91
CA ASP A 368 0.11 15.45 -16.02
C ASP A 368 -0.21 16.02 -14.64
N HIS A 369 0.62 15.73 -13.63
CA HIS A 369 0.43 16.20 -12.24
C HIS A 369 -0.94 15.82 -11.61
N ASN A 370 -1.61 14.79 -12.13
CA ASN A 370 -2.85 14.29 -11.51
C ASN A 370 -2.54 13.30 -10.39
N TYR A 371 -3.48 13.16 -9.45
CA TYR A 371 -3.40 12.20 -8.35
C TYR A 371 -4.56 11.21 -8.43
N PHE A 372 -4.23 9.93 -8.52
CA PHE A 372 -5.17 8.81 -8.47
C PHE A 372 -4.99 8.12 -7.12
N LYS A 373 -6.08 7.99 -6.34
CA LYS A 373 -6.03 7.44 -4.98
C LYS A 373 -7.17 6.46 -4.70
N ASP A 374 -6.89 5.40 -3.95
CA ASP A 374 -7.87 4.47 -3.38
C ASP A 374 -8.88 3.96 -4.42
N ILE A 375 -8.39 3.40 -5.53
CA ILE A 375 -9.26 2.79 -6.53
C ILE A 375 -9.50 1.33 -6.12
N PRO A 376 -10.75 0.94 -5.77
CA PRO A 376 -11.08 -0.36 -5.19
C PRO A 376 -10.93 -1.51 -6.19
N GLU A 377 -11.10 -2.76 -5.73
CA GLU A 377 -11.16 -3.91 -6.65
C GLU A 377 -12.46 -3.83 -7.48
N VAL A 378 -12.42 -4.21 -8.77
CA VAL A 378 -13.63 -4.27 -9.62
C VAL A 378 -14.75 -5.08 -8.94
N ASN A 379 -14.41 -6.21 -8.32
CA ASN A 379 -15.36 -7.08 -7.63
C ASN A 379 -16.02 -6.47 -6.38
N GLU A 380 -15.43 -5.44 -5.77
CA GLU A 380 -16.03 -4.75 -4.63
C GLU A 380 -17.22 -3.86 -5.06
N ILE A 381 -17.23 -3.42 -6.33
CA ILE A 381 -18.32 -2.62 -6.92
C ILE A 381 -19.23 -3.49 -7.82
N TYR A 382 -18.63 -4.34 -8.66
CA TYR A 382 -19.27 -5.11 -9.73
C TYR A 382 -19.07 -6.63 -9.55
N PRO A 383 -19.60 -7.25 -8.48
CA PRO A 383 -19.37 -8.67 -8.19
C PRO A 383 -19.93 -9.64 -9.24
N GLU A 384 -20.82 -9.18 -10.12
CA GLU A 384 -21.44 -9.98 -11.18
C GLU A 384 -20.81 -9.79 -12.57
N GLU A 385 -20.04 -8.72 -12.80
CA GLU A 385 -19.39 -8.44 -14.11
C GLU A 385 -17.95 -8.97 -14.23
N GLY A 386 -17.36 -9.41 -13.11
CA GLY A 386 -16.03 -10.01 -13.04
C GLY A 386 -14.87 -9.00 -12.98
N ASN A 387 -13.64 -9.53 -12.93
CA ASN A 387 -12.43 -8.78 -12.56
C ASN A 387 -11.82 -7.90 -13.68
N ASN A 388 -12.56 -7.01 -14.36
CA ASN A 388 -11.99 -6.23 -15.48
C ASN A 388 -12.60 -4.82 -15.61
N GLY A 389 -11.74 -3.83 -15.91
CA GLY A 389 -12.09 -2.40 -15.89
C GLY A 389 -11.44 -1.64 -14.72
N LEU A 390 -11.97 -0.46 -14.38
CA LEU A 390 -11.43 0.45 -13.34
C LEU A 390 -9.96 0.90 -13.54
N GLU A 391 -9.37 0.79 -14.73
CA GLU A 391 -8.02 1.30 -14.97
C GLU A 391 -7.95 2.82 -14.67
N SER A 392 -6.91 3.28 -13.98
CA SER A 392 -6.75 4.71 -13.68
C SER A 392 -6.58 5.52 -14.96
N ILE A 393 -5.87 4.97 -15.95
CA ILE A 393 -5.79 5.52 -17.31
C ILE A 393 -5.85 4.39 -18.35
N GLN A 394 -6.74 4.52 -19.35
CA GLN A 394 -6.79 3.64 -20.52
C GLN A 394 -6.63 4.47 -21.81
N ILE A 395 -5.72 4.07 -22.70
CA ILE A 395 -5.47 4.76 -23.98
C ILE A 395 -5.69 3.81 -25.15
N GLY A 396 -6.87 3.89 -25.76
CA GLY A 396 -7.35 3.00 -26.80
C GLY A 396 -8.37 1.96 -26.29
N GLN A 397 -8.84 1.07 -27.15
CA GLN A 397 -9.78 -0.01 -26.81
C GLN A 397 -9.21 -1.42 -27.06
N GLY A 398 -8.16 -1.55 -27.88
CA GLY A 398 -7.72 -2.84 -28.42
C GLY A 398 -8.62 -3.31 -29.58
N TYR A 399 -8.35 -4.51 -30.09
CA TYR A 399 -9.04 -5.23 -31.15
C TYR A 399 -9.46 -4.39 -32.36
N GLY A 400 -8.50 -4.20 -33.28
CA GLY A 400 -8.65 -3.53 -34.57
C GLY A 400 -8.03 -2.14 -34.63
N TYR A 401 -7.52 -1.64 -33.50
CA TYR A 401 -7.05 -0.26 -33.31
C TYR A 401 -5.72 -0.15 -32.55
N GLU A 402 -5.03 -1.27 -32.31
CA GLU A 402 -3.78 -1.37 -31.54
C GLU A 402 -2.66 -0.51 -32.12
N GLN A 403 -2.56 -0.47 -33.45
CA GLN A 403 -1.53 0.24 -34.18
C GLN A 403 -1.96 1.64 -34.62
N VAL A 404 -3.00 2.20 -33.96
CA VAL A 404 -3.38 3.61 -34.13
C VAL A 404 -2.41 4.47 -33.34
N ASP A 405 -1.73 5.38 -34.02
CA ASP A 405 -0.86 6.36 -33.38
C ASP A 405 -1.70 7.39 -32.60
N VAL A 406 -1.44 7.51 -31.30
CA VAL A 406 -2.16 8.48 -30.44
C VAL A 406 -1.24 9.57 -29.90
N TYR A 407 0.07 9.31 -29.74
CA TYR A 407 1.04 10.32 -29.28
C TYR A 407 0.67 11.01 -27.94
N THR A 408 -0.07 10.34 -27.06
CA THR A 408 -0.39 10.88 -25.73
C THR A 408 0.84 10.83 -24.84
N THR A 409 1.05 11.90 -24.06
CA THR A 409 2.05 11.94 -22.99
C THR A 409 1.36 11.86 -21.63
N VAL A 410 1.71 10.85 -20.83
CA VAL A 410 1.30 10.72 -19.43
C VAL A 410 2.54 10.95 -18.57
N GLU A 411 2.65 12.12 -17.95
CA GLU A 411 3.86 12.50 -17.20
C GLU A 411 3.60 13.04 -15.81
N SER A 412 4.50 12.75 -14.87
CA SER A 412 4.48 13.34 -13.52
C SER A 412 3.16 13.14 -12.74
N ASN A 413 2.46 12.01 -12.91
CA ASN A 413 1.26 11.67 -12.13
C ASN A 413 1.59 10.73 -10.97
N LEU A 414 0.82 10.80 -9.89
CA LEU A 414 0.95 9.92 -8.72
C LEU A 414 -0.26 8.98 -8.63
N PHE A 415 0.02 7.69 -8.49
CA PHE A 415 -0.95 6.61 -8.34
C PHE A 415 -0.68 5.93 -6.99
N GLU A 416 -1.63 5.98 -6.06
CA GLU A 416 -1.46 5.45 -4.69
C GLU A 416 -2.68 4.62 -4.28
N ASN A 417 -2.45 3.43 -3.72
CA ASN A 417 -3.52 2.52 -3.31
C ASN A 417 -4.50 2.17 -4.45
N ILE A 418 -3.96 1.66 -5.56
CA ILE A 418 -4.75 1.25 -6.73
C ILE A 418 -4.85 -0.28 -6.76
N ILE A 419 -6.08 -0.80 -6.68
CA ILE A 419 -6.39 -2.21 -6.89
C ILE A 419 -6.95 -2.39 -8.32
N GLY A 420 -8.13 -1.83 -8.61
CA GLY A 420 -8.76 -1.94 -9.95
C GLY A 420 -9.03 -3.40 -10.35
N ASP A 421 -8.63 -3.79 -11.55
CA ASP A 421 -8.69 -5.18 -12.05
C ASP A 421 -7.63 -6.13 -11.41
N GLY A 422 -6.76 -5.60 -10.54
CA GLY A 422 -5.64 -6.34 -9.96
C GLY A 422 -4.47 -6.58 -10.92
N SER A 423 -4.42 -5.89 -12.08
CA SER A 423 -3.38 -6.00 -13.09
C SER A 423 -2.94 -4.66 -13.74
N GLU A 424 -3.84 -3.74 -14.07
CA GLU A 424 -3.63 -2.59 -14.97
C GLU A 424 -4.01 -1.24 -14.31
N ILE A 425 -3.06 -0.60 -13.61
CA ILE A 425 -3.19 0.82 -13.19
C ILE A 425 -3.30 1.72 -14.43
N ILE A 426 -2.42 1.47 -15.41
CA ILE A 426 -2.46 2.07 -16.73
C ILE A 426 -2.51 0.96 -17.76
N SER A 427 -3.43 1.08 -18.72
CA SER A 427 -3.57 0.17 -19.85
C SER A 427 -3.40 0.90 -21.18
N ASN A 428 -2.20 0.80 -21.75
CA ASN A 428 -1.91 1.33 -23.09
C ASN A 428 -2.37 0.32 -24.16
N LYS A 429 -3.29 0.72 -25.03
CA LYS A 429 -3.85 -0.10 -26.11
C LYS A 429 -3.64 0.53 -27.51
N THR A 430 -2.66 1.43 -27.67
CA THR A 430 -2.37 2.23 -28.89
C THR A 430 -0.87 2.50 -29.07
N ALA A 431 -0.46 3.07 -30.21
CA ALA A 431 0.94 3.28 -30.58
C ALA A 431 1.48 4.69 -30.28
N ASN A 432 2.81 4.77 -30.15
CA ASN A 432 3.60 6.01 -30.05
C ASN A 432 3.31 6.91 -28.82
N ASN A 433 2.79 6.36 -27.72
CA ASN A 433 2.57 7.08 -26.45
C ASN A 433 3.83 7.12 -25.56
N VAL A 434 3.90 8.10 -24.65
CA VAL A 434 5.02 8.33 -23.72
C VAL A 434 4.52 8.36 -22.29
N TYR A 435 5.20 7.62 -21.41
CA TYR A 435 4.89 7.47 -19.99
C TYR A 435 6.14 7.76 -19.16
N ARG A 436 6.19 8.90 -18.46
CA ARG A 436 7.41 9.30 -17.72
C ARG A 436 7.22 10.04 -16.41
N ASP A 437 8.22 9.98 -15.54
CA ASP A 437 8.22 10.66 -14.23
C ASP A 437 7.00 10.31 -13.33
N ASN A 438 6.23 9.27 -13.65
CA ASN A 438 5.06 8.88 -12.87
C ASN A 438 5.50 8.05 -11.66
N THR A 439 4.75 8.16 -10.56
CA THR A 439 5.00 7.39 -9.33
C THR A 439 3.83 6.48 -9.03
N PHE A 440 4.09 5.19 -8.85
CA PHE A 440 3.14 4.15 -8.48
C PHE A 440 3.50 3.64 -7.08
N LYS A 441 2.56 3.67 -6.13
CA LYS A 441 2.82 3.40 -4.72
C LYS A 441 1.75 2.52 -4.10
N ASN A 442 2.17 1.55 -3.27
CA ASN A 442 1.29 0.75 -2.40
C ASN A 442 0.07 0.19 -3.15
N SER A 443 0.27 -0.45 -4.30
CA SER A 443 -0.82 -0.78 -5.24
C SER A 443 -0.81 -2.25 -5.66
N ASP A 444 -1.96 -2.93 -5.56
CA ASP A 444 -2.12 -4.36 -5.91
C ASP A 444 -2.33 -4.61 -7.41
N SER A 445 -1.70 -3.76 -8.23
CA SER A 445 -1.69 -3.75 -9.69
C SER A 445 -0.34 -3.25 -10.23
N GLY A 446 -0.21 -3.05 -11.54
CA GLY A 446 0.98 -2.44 -12.14
C GLY A 446 0.72 -1.71 -13.45
N PHE A 447 1.77 -1.28 -14.12
CA PHE A 447 1.71 -0.61 -15.42
C PHE A 447 1.67 -1.64 -16.56
N THR A 448 0.80 -1.46 -17.56
CA THR A 448 0.76 -2.35 -18.73
C THR A 448 0.79 -1.61 -20.07
N LEU A 449 1.79 -1.97 -20.91
CA LEU A 449 1.67 -1.93 -22.36
C LEU A 449 0.86 -3.16 -22.79
N ARG A 450 -0.42 -2.95 -23.11
CA ARG A 450 -1.39 -4.02 -23.39
C ARG A 450 -1.45 -4.35 -24.87
N PHE A 451 -1.33 -3.33 -25.70
CA PHE A 451 -1.20 -3.37 -27.16
C PHE A 451 -0.55 -2.07 -27.69
N GLY A 452 -0.11 -2.10 -28.94
CA GLY A 452 0.39 -0.97 -29.71
C GLY A 452 1.90 -0.81 -29.63
N ALA A 453 2.53 -0.47 -30.76
CA ALA A 453 3.98 -0.41 -30.89
C ALA A 453 4.60 0.97 -30.58
N ASN A 454 5.92 1.01 -30.42
CA ASN A 454 6.73 2.22 -30.26
C ASN A 454 6.41 3.08 -29.02
N ASN A 455 5.91 2.49 -27.94
CA ASN A 455 5.64 3.22 -26.70
C ASN A 455 6.92 3.36 -25.86
N THR A 456 7.03 4.48 -25.14
CA THR A 456 8.16 4.77 -24.23
C THR A 456 7.68 4.82 -22.79
N VAL A 457 8.35 4.09 -21.90
CA VAL A 457 8.11 4.06 -20.45
C VAL A 457 9.44 4.36 -19.78
N GLU A 458 9.64 5.60 -19.35
CA GLU A 458 10.94 6.08 -18.85
C GLU A 458 10.87 6.85 -17.54
N GLU A 459 11.89 6.73 -16.68
CA GLU A 459 12.03 7.56 -15.46
C GLU A 459 10.85 7.43 -14.47
N ASN A 460 10.03 6.38 -14.55
CA ASN A 460 8.93 6.14 -13.61
C ASN A 460 9.42 5.43 -12.35
N VAL A 461 8.71 5.62 -11.24
CA VAL A 461 9.02 5.09 -9.92
C VAL A 461 7.91 4.14 -9.43
N PHE A 462 8.26 2.93 -9.02
CA PHE A 462 7.35 1.92 -8.47
C PHE A 462 7.79 1.54 -7.06
N LEU A 463 6.93 1.78 -6.06
CA LEU A 463 7.18 1.52 -4.64
C LEU A 463 6.11 0.57 -4.10
N ARG A 464 6.50 -0.67 -3.76
CA ARG A 464 5.59 -1.69 -3.20
C ARG A 464 4.32 -1.87 -4.05
N THR A 465 4.53 -2.16 -5.34
CA THR A 465 3.44 -2.53 -6.26
C THR A 465 3.50 -4.03 -6.56
N LYS A 466 2.35 -4.69 -6.69
CA LYS A 466 2.27 -6.12 -7.03
C LYS A 466 2.97 -6.44 -8.35
N PHE A 467 2.87 -5.52 -9.33
CA PHE A 467 3.59 -5.61 -10.59
C PHE A 467 4.28 -4.27 -10.92
N GLY A 468 5.44 -4.33 -11.57
CA GLY A 468 6.10 -3.18 -12.19
C GLY A 468 5.52 -2.88 -13.57
N ILE A 469 6.19 -3.34 -14.62
CA ILE A 469 5.85 -3.05 -16.02
C ILE A 469 5.59 -4.34 -16.80
N ARG A 470 4.39 -4.47 -17.37
CA ARG A 470 4.02 -5.51 -18.33
C ARG A 470 4.21 -5.00 -19.77
N VAL A 471 4.91 -5.79 -20.59
CA VAL A 471 5.34 -5.43 -21.95
C VAL A 471 4.78 -6.44 -22.96
N THR A 472 4.12 -5.94 -24.00
CA THR A 472 3.65 -6.69 -25.20
C THR A 472 4.07 -5.93 -26.46
N ASP A 473 3.85 -6.49 -27.65
CA ASP A 473 3.93 -5.77 -28.93
C ASP A 473 5.35 -5.24 -29.28
N GLU A 474 5.49 -4.52 -30.38
CA GLU A 474 6.79 -4.23 -30.99
C GLU A 474 7.42 -2.88 -30.61
N ASN A 475 8.76 -2.80 -30.64
CA ASN A 475 9.57 -1.57 -30.54
C ASN A 475 9.40 -0.76 -29.23
N GLN A 476 9.04 -1.43 -28.12
CA GLN A 476 8.85 -0.76 -26.83
C GLN A 476 10.18 -0.30 -26.21
N THR A 477 10.20 0.88 -25.61
CA THR A 477 11.37 1.42 -24.89
C THR A 477 11.06 1.53 -23.40
N ILE A 478 11.74 0.74 -22.56
CA ILE A 478 11.58 0.70 -21.10
C ILE A 478 12.90 1.12 -20.45
N ASN A 479 13.04 2.40 -20.08
CA ASN A 479 14.33 3.00 -19.76
C ASN A 479 14.40 3.74 -18.41
N ASN A 480 15.44 3.52 -17.62
CA ASN A 480 15.71 4.31 -16.39
C ASN A 480 14.56 4.33 -15.35
N ASN A 481 13.69 3.31 -15.33
CA ASN A 481 12.65 3.21 -14.31
C ASN A 481 13.24 2.66 -13.00
N TYR A 482 12.76 3.15 -11.85
CA TYR A 482 13.16 2.68 -10.52
C TYR A 482 12.03 1.86 -9.89
N MET A 483 12.33 0.67 -9.40
CA MET A 483 11.39 -0.27 -8.79
C MET A 483 11.93 -0.75 -7.45
N TYR A 484 11.14 -0.62 -6.39
CA TYR A 484 11.49 -1.02 -5.04
C TYR A 484 10.37 -1.86 -4.40
N GLN A 485 10.72 -3.04 -3.92
CA GLN A 485 9.79 -4.00 -3.28
C GLN A 485 8.57 -4.35 -4.15
N VAL A 486 8.76 -4.47 -5.46
CA VAL A 486 7.71 -4.89 -6.39
C VAL A 486 7.53 -6.41 -6.39
N GLY A 487 6.33 -6.93 -6.62
CA GLY A 487 6.09 -8.38 -6.66
C GLY A 487 6.86 -9.06 -7.81
N GLN A 488 6.52 -8.69 -9.05
CA GLN A 488 7.35 -8.92 -10.23
C GLN A 488 7.70 -7.58 -10.87
N GLY A 489 8.94 -7.40 -11.32
CA GLY A 489 9.41 -6.16 -11.94
C GLY A 489 8.94 -5.98 -13.39
N ILE A 490 9.79 -6.34 -14.36
CA ILE A 490 9.50 -6.18 -15.78
C ILE A 490 9.09 -7.54 -16.38
N ARG A 491 7.90 -7.61 -16.96
CA ARG A 491 7.29 -8.81 -17.55
C ARG A 491 7.22 -8.69 -19.07
N VAL A 492 8.09 -9.39 -19.77
CA VAL A 492 8.15 -9.46 -21.25
C VAL A 492 7.33 -10.64 -21.72
N LEU A 493 6.14 -10.39 -22.27
CA LEU A 493 5.16 -11.43 -22.57
C LEU A 493 5.47 -12.21 -23.85
N ALA A 494 5.15 -13.50 -23.81
CA ALA A 494 4.92 -14.31 -25.00
C ALA A 494 3.61 -13.88 -25.69
N GLY A 495 3.59 -13.96 -27.01
CA GLY A 495 2.37 -13.80 -27.79
C GLY A 495 1.41 -14.96 -27.55
N ARG A 496 0.11 -14.71 -27.69
CA ARG A 496 -0.96 -15.69 -27.41
C ARG A 496 -2.15 -15.47 -28.35
N HIS A 497 -2.60 -16.55 -28.97
CA HIS A 497 -3.73 -16.61 -29.90
C HIS A 497 -4.58 -17.85 -29.61
N ASP A 498 -5.89 -17.80 -29.86
CA ASP A 498 -6.79 -18.93 -29.64
C ASP A 498 -6.48 -20.06 -30.63
N ALA A 499 -6.23 -21.28 -30.14
CA ALA A 499 -5.74 -22.40 -30.96
C ALA A 499 -6.72 -22.86 -32.04
N GLU A 500 -8.03 -22.62 -31.85
CA GLU A 500 -9.10 -22.95 -32.80
C GLU A 500 -9.60 -21.73 -33.59
N ALA A 501 -8.99 -20.55 -33.43
CA ALA A 501 -9.45 -19.36 -34.11
C ALA A 501 -9.20 -19.39 -35.62
N GLU A 502 -10.13 -18.78 -36.36
CA GLU A 502 -9.96 -18.53 -37.78
C GLU A 502 -8.69 -17.72 -38.06
N GLN A 503 -8.09 -17.95 -39.22
CA GLN A 503 -6.76 -17.45 -39.59
C GLN A 503 -6.66 -15.91 -39.66
N GLU A 504 -7.80 -15.21 -39.64
CA GLU A 504 -7.92 -13.75 -39.65
C GLU A 504 -8.25 -13.16 -38.27
N ARG A 505 -8.53 -13.98 -37.24
CA ARG A 505 -8.83 -13.48 -35.88
C ARG A 505 -7.56 -12.97 -35.22
N GLN A 506 -7.66 -11.82 -34.57
CA GLN A 506 -6.54 -11.11 -33.96
C GLN A 506 -5.95 -11.82 -32.73
N MET A 507 -4.65 -11.60 -32.47
CA MET A 507 -3.95 -12.13 -31.30
C MET A 507 -4.44 -11.49 -30.00
N ASN A 508 -4.60 -12.30 -28.95
CA ASN A 508 -4.93 -11.81 -27.61
C ASN A 508 -3.78 -10.99 -27.02
N TYR A 509 -2.55 -11.43 -27.27
CA TYR A 509 -1.31 -10.74 -26.95
C TYR A 509 -0.36 -10.85 -28.14
N ILE A 510 0.16 -9.71 -28.60
CA ILE A 510 1.19 -9.65 -29.65
C ILE A 510 2.55 -9.91 -28.97
N PRO A 511 3.38 -10.85 -29.46
CA PRO A 511 4.67 -11.18 -28.84
C PRO A 511 5.59 -9.96 -28.85
N VAL A 512 6.37 -9.78 -27.78
CA VAL A 512 7.33 -8.67 -27.71
C VAL A 512 8.42 -8.85 -28.76
N GLN A 513 8.65 -7.81 -29.57
CA GLN A 513 9.70 -7.79 -30.59
C GLN A 513 10.45 -6.45 -30.56
N HIS A 514 11.77 -6.48 -30.77
CA HIS A 514 12.59 -5.26 -30.87
C HIS A 514 12.51 -4.32 -29.65
N ALA A 515 12.16 -4.83 -28.47
CA ALA A 515 12.07 -4.01 -27.27
C ALA A 515 13.46 -3.68 -26.71
N THR A 516 13.62 -2.46 -26.19
CA THR A 516 14.82 -2.00 -25.49
C THR A 516 14.48 -1.80 -24.02
N ILE A 517 15.06 -2.63 -23.14
CA ILE A 517 14.83 -2.60 -21.70
C ILE A 517 16.17 -2.27 -21.03
N SER A 518 16.39 -1.01 -20.66
CA SER A 518 17.70 -0.52 -20.28
C SER A 518 17.76 0.41 -19.08
N ASN A 519 18.89 0.37 -18.36
CA ASN A 519 19.20 1.27 -17.25
C ASN A 519 18.19 1.24 -16.07
N ASN A 520 17.25 0.30 -16.06
CA ASN A 520 16.25 0.20 -14.98
C ASN A 520 16.92 -0.29 -13.69
N VAL A 521 16.46 0.21 -12.56
CA VAL A 521 16.93 -0.18 -11.22
C VAL A 521 15.81 -0.96 -10.54
N ILE A 522 16.02 -2.23 -10.22
CA ILE A 522 15.02 -3.10 -9.58
C ILE A 522 15.61 -3.64 -8.27
N MET A 523 15.05 -3.21 -7.15
CA MET A 523 15.54 -3.49 -5.81
C MET A 523 14.52 -4.25 -4.99
N TYR A 524 14.96 -5.38 -4.43
CA TYR A 524 14.20 -6.25 -3.54
C TYR A 524 12.84 -6.72 -4.08
N PRO A 525 12.72 -7.17 -5.35
CA PRO A 525 11.50 -7.79 -5.80
C PRO A 525 11.25 -9.10 -5.04
N THR A 526 9.99 -9.43 -4.76
CA THR A 526 9.64 -10.66 -4.02
C THR A 526 9.52 -11.90 -4.92
N SER A 527 9.71 -11.73 -6.23
CA SER A 527 9.70 -12.80 -7.23
C SER A 527 10.74 -12.55 -8.34
N GLN A 528 10.37 -12.53 -9.63
CA GLN A 528 11.30 -12.21 -10.70
C GLN A 528 11.46 -10.69 -10.89
N ALA A 529 12.71 -10.19 -10.93
CA ALA A 529 13.00 -8.81 -11.28
C ALA A 529 12.71 -8.54 -12.76
N ILE A 530 13.15 -9.45 -13.65
CA ILE A 530 12.76 -9.48 -15.07
C ILE A 530 12.38 -10.90 -15.45
N VAL A 531 11.23 -11.07 -16.11
CA VAL A 531 10.79 -12.35 -16.69
C VAL A 531 10.56 -12.21 -18.19
N VAL A 532 11.08 -13.15 -18.98
CA VAL A 532 11.00 -13.17 -20.44
C VAL A 532 10.27 -14.41 -20.93
N GLY A 533 9.27 -14.21 -21.79
CA GLY A 533 8.35 -15.27 -22.20
C GLY A 533 7.21 -15.50 -21.21
N ASP A 534 6.86 -14.48 -20.43
CA ASP A 534 5.78 -14.58 -19.45
C ASP A 534 4.42 -14.87 -20.11
N GLY A 535 3.56 -15.57 -19.38
CA GLY A 535 2.31 -16.14 -19.91
C GLY A 535 2.45 -17.54 -20.52
N PHE A 536 3.67 -17.96 -20.90
CA PHE A 536 3.98 -19.36 -21.24
C PHE A 536 4.28 -20.23 -19.98
N SER A 537 4.67 -19.57 -18.89
CA SER A 537 5.38 -20.13 -17.72
C SER A 537 4.62 -21.11 -16.84
N PHE A 538 3.29 -20.99 -16.71
CA PHE A 538 2.58 -21.62 -15.58
C PHE A 538 1.77 -22.87 -15.93
N ASN A 539 1.17 -22.90 -17.12
CA ASN A 539 0.73 -24.12 -17.82
C ASN A 539 0.28 -23.68 -19.22
N PRO A 540 0.97 -24.01 -20.32
CA PRO A 540 0.53 -23.62 -21.65
C PRO A 540 -0.78 -24.36 -21.97
N SER A 541 -1.90 -23.65 -21.86
CA SER A 541 -3.21 -24.26 -22.09
C SER A 541 -3.36 -24.63 -23.55
N SER A 542 -3.83 -25.84 -23.84
CA SER A 542 -4.04 -26.35 -25.20
C SER A 542 -5.05 -25.54 -26.00
N GLN A 543 -5.81 -24.65 -25.36
CA GLN A 543 -6.71 -23.70 -25.99
C GLN A 543 -5.98 -22.52 -26.68
N TYR A 544 -4.66 -22.37 -26.50
CA TYR A 544 -3.87 -21.29 -27.11
C TYR A 544 -2.64 -21.78 -27.88
N THR A 545 -2.39 -21.11 -29.00
CA THR A 545 -1.08 -21.06 -29.65
C THR A 545 -0.27 -19.93 -29.01
N TYR A 546 1.00 -20.20 -28.70
CA TYR A 546 1.93 -19.24 -28.12
C TYR A 546 3.05 -18.90 -29.10
N TYR A 547 3.59 -17.69 -29.00
CA TYR A 547 4.69 -17.19 -29.81
C TYR A 547 5.77 -16.59 -28.89
N GLU A 548 7.02 -17.00 -29.02
CA GLU A 548 8.09 -16.43 -28.20
C GLU A 548 8.32 -14.92 -28.45
N PRO A 549 8.70 -14.16 -27.41
CA PRO A 549 9.26 -12.83 -27.61
C PRO A 549 10.64 -12.94 -28.27
N LYS A 550 11.04 -11.95 -29.07
CA LYS A 550 12.30 -12.05 -29.82
C LYS A 550 12.99 -10.74 -30.15
N ASP A 551 14.23 -10.86 -30.65
CA ASP A 551 15.04 -9.79 -31.25
C ASP A 551 15.12 -8.52 -30.37
N SER A 552 15.12 -8.70 -29.04
CA SER A 552 15.00 -7.63 -28.03
C SER A 552 16.26 -7.52 -27.16
N MET A 553 16.52 -6.34 -26.61
CA MET A 553 17.71 -6.01 -25.83
C MET A 553 17.37 -5.72 -24.37
N ILE A 554 17.99 -6.45 -23.44
CA ILE A 554 17.90 -6.22 -21.99
C ILE A 554 19.31 -5.86 -21.50
N THR A 555 19.57 -4.58 -21.27
CA THR A 555 20.95 -4.09 -21.08
C THR A 555 21.15 -3.06 -19.97
N ASN A 556 22.30 -3.07 -19.30
CA ASN A 556 22.69 -2.06 -18.30
C ASN A 556 21.72 -1.91 -17.09
N ASN A 557 20.80 -2.85 -16.89
CA ASN A 557 19.88 -2.80 -15.74
C ASN A 557 20.64 -3.15 -14.45
N ARG A 558 20.28 -2.51 -13.33
CA ARG A 558 20.82 -2.82 -11.99
C ARG A 558 19.75 -3.55 -11.17
N ILE A 559 20.04 -4.79 -10.78
CA ILE A 559 19.13 -5.64 -10.03
C ILE A 559 19.76 -5.97 -8.67
N VAL A 560 19.06 -5.69 -7.58
CA VAL A 560 19.49 -5.98 -6.20
C VAL A 560 18.47 -6.92 -5.58
N LEU A 561 18.90 -8.11 -5.15
CA LEU A 561 18.00 -9.18 -4.66
C LEU A 561 18.28 -9.58 -3.22
N ASN A 562 17.22 -9.71 -2.43
CA ASN A 562 17.23 -10.46 -1.17
C ASN A 562 16.70 -11.90 -1.37
N GLU A 563 15.65 -12.05 -2.18
CA GLU A 563 15.04 -13.31 -2.58
C GLU A 563 14.73 -13.28 -4.08
N GLY A 564 14.11 -14.35 -4.61
CA GLY A 564 13.62 -14.39 -5.99
C GLY A 564 14.72 -14.54 -7.06
N GLU A 565 14.43 -14.15 -8.29
CA GLU A 565 15.34 -14.32 -9.43
C GLU A 565 15.59 -13.02 -10.21
N ALA A 566 16.82 -12.81 -10.68
CA ALA A 566 17.18 -11.59 -11.40
C ALA A 566 16.57 -11.57 -12.81
N ILE A 567 16.94 -12.53 -13.66
CA ILE A 567 16.37 -12.63 -15.01
C ILE A 567 16.00 -14.08 -15.31
N HIS A 568 14.70 -14.35 -15.42
CA HIS A 568 14.17 -15.67 -15.77
C HIS A 568 13.63 -15.66 -17.21
N GLN A 569 14.30 -16.35 -18.13
CA GLN A 569 13.81 -16.58 -19.48
C GLN A 569 13.10 -17.92 -19.57
N VAL A 570 11.77 -17.88 -19.66
CA VAL A 570 10.89 -19.04 -19.92
C VAL A 570 11.06 -19.50 -21.36
N ILE A 571 10.93 -18.54 -22.30
CA ILE A 571 11.07 -18.73 -23.74
C ILE A 571 11.47 -17.39 -24.38
N GLY A 572 12.25 -17.44 -25.47
CA GLY A 572 12.66 -16.25 -26.21
C GLY A 572 13.69 -16.55 -27.30
N GLU A 573 13.60 -15.88 -28.45
CA GLU A 573 14.54 -16.01 -29.59
C GLU A 573 15.39 -14.75 -29.72
N ASN A 574 16.71 -14.87 -29.93
CA ASN A 574 17.63 -13.73 -30.13
C ASN A 574 17.56 -12.62 -29.04
N ILE A 575 17.20 -12.94 -27.80
CA ILE A 575 17.20 -11.96 -26.70
C ILE A 575 18.65 -11.67 -26.30
N HIS A 576 19.07 -10.40 -26.43
CA HIS A 576 20.43 -9.96 -26.15
C HIS A 576 20.54 -9.37 -24.75
N TYR A 577 21.39 -10.00 -23.92
CA TYR A 577 21.68 -9.55 -22.56
C TYR A 577 23.08 -8.92 -22.51
N GLU A 578 23.21 -7.71 -21.95
CA GLU A 578 24.52 -7.04 -21.85
C GLU A 578 24.62 -6.13 -20.63
N ASN A 579 25.72 -6.23 -19.88
CA ASN A 579 26.06 -5.34 -18.75
C ASN A 579 24.98 -5.21 -17.65
N ASN A 580 24.06 -6.17 -17.53
CA ASN A 580 23.09 -6.16 -16.43
C ASN A 580 23.83 -6.51 -15.12
N ARG A 581 23.86 -5.58 -14.17
CA ARG A 581 24.54 -5.75 -12.88
C ARG A 581 23.58 -6.42 -11.91
N VAL A 582 23.97 -7.59 -11.38
CA VAL A 582 23.16 -8.35 -10.43
C VAL A 582 23.89 -8.44 -9.09
N GLU A 583 23.33 -7.80 -8.07
CA GLU A 583 23.79 -7.77 -6.69
C GLU A 583 22.94 -8.73 -5.86
N LEU A 584 23.50 -9.89 -5.48
CA LEU A 584 22.81 -10.87 -4.64
C LEU A 584 23.20 -10.66 -3.17
N ILE A 585 22.20 -10.49 -2.30
CA ILE A 585 22.38 -10.24 -0.85
C ILE A 585 21.93 -11.46 -0.04
N GLY A 586 20.67 -11.87 -0.16
CA GLY A 586 20.11 -12.99 0.61
C GLY A 586 20.43 -14.39 0.02
N ASN A 587 20.11 -15.43 0.78
CA ASN A 587 20.45 -16.82 0.42
C ASN A 587 19.51 -17.42 -0.64
N ASP A 588 18.25 -16.99 -0.65
CA ASP A 588 17.22 -17.45 -1.60
C ASP A 588 17.19 -16.63 -2.89
N ALA A 589 18.10 -15.66 -3.05
CA ALA A 589 18.28 -14.88 -4.27
C ALA A 589 19.12 -15.62 -5.33
N ALA A 590 18.56 -15.79 -6.52
CA ALA A 590 19.22 -16.39 -7.67
C ALA A 590 19.40 -15.41 -8.84
N ILE A 591 20.37 -15.70 -9.73
CA ILE A 591 20.55 -14.91 -10.97
C ILE A 591 19.46 -15.20 -12.02
N GLY A 592 18.65 -16.22 -11.81
CA GLY A 592 17.79 -16.83 -12.82
C GLY A 592 18.53 -17.83 -13.70
N ASN A 593 18.04 -18.06 -14.92
CA ASN A 593 18.42 -19.20 -15.77
C ASN A 593 19.21 -18.85 -17.04
N ILE A 594 19.69 -17.60 -17.18
CA ILE A 594 20.48 -17.16 -18.34
C ILE A 594 22.00 -17.23 -18.09
N GLU A 595 22.77 -17.64 -19.10
CA GLU A 595 24.21 -17.94 -18.97
C GLU A 595 25.16 -16.76 -19.30
N THR A 596 24.67 -15.70 -19.96
CA THR A 596 25.50 -14.60 -20.49
C THR A 596 24.89 -13.22 -20.23
N GLY A 597 25.66 -12.16 -20.43
CA GLY A 597 25.18 -10.77 -20.30
C GLY A 597 25.02 -10.23 -18.87
N LEU A 598 25.22 -11.08 -17.85
CA LEU A 598 25.13 -10.72 -16.44
C LEU A 598 26.51 -10.42 -15.83
N GLN A 599 26.64 -9.26 -15.19
CA GLN A 599 27.74 -8.93 -14.29
C GLN A 599 27.33 -9.27 -12.85
N LYS A 600 27.57 -10.53 -12.45
CA LYS A 600 27.25 -11.02 -11.10
C LYS A 600 28.23 -10.47 -10.07
N GLN A 601 27.71 -9.75 -9.10
CA GLN A 601 28.40 -9.41 -7.87
C GLN A 601 27.67 -10.09 -6.70
N LYS A 602 28.18 -11.25 -6.23
CA LYS A 602 27.76 -11.73 -4.91
C LYS A 602 28.42 -10.82 -3.89
N LEU A 603 27.64 -9.91 -3.32
CA LEU A 603 28.09 -9.11 -2.20
C LEU A 603 28.18 -10.06 -1.01
N LYS A 604 29.40 -10.30 -0.51
CA LYS A 604 29.51 -10.45 0.94
C LYS A 604 29.09 -9.10 1.50
N MET A 605 28.03 -9.07 2.30
CA MET A 605 27.60 -7.89 3.03
C MET A 605 28.78 -7.46 3.92
N ASN A 606 29.52 -6.47 3.44
CA ASN A 606 30.47 -5.69 4.20
C ASN A 606 29.81 -4.32 4.27
N TYR A 607 29.24 -3.98 5.42
CA TYR A 607 28.25 -2.92 5.58
C TYR A 607 28.66 -1.55 5.01
N ASP A 608 29.96 -1.24 4.99
CA ASP A 608 30.51 -0.03 4.37
C ASP A 608 30.02 0.26 2.93
N SER A 609 29.63 -0.75 2.14
CA SER A 609 29.17 -0.52 0.77
C SER A 609 27.76 0.07 0.65
N ASN A 610 26.94 0.11 1.72
CA ASN A 610 25.62 0.77 1.65
C ASN A 610 25.78 2.28 1.41
N SER A 611 26.85 2.88 1.94
CA SER A 611 27.29 4.23 1.61
C SER A 611 27.71 4.43 0.14
N GLN A 612 27.79 3.38 -0.69
CA GLN A 612 27.94 3.47 -2.15
C GLN A 612 26.67 3.13 -2.93
N ILE A 613 25.68 2.45 -2.32
CA ILE A 613 24.40 2.13 -2.96
C ILE A 613 23.57 3.41 -3.19
N TYR A 614 23.68 4.38 -2.28
CA TYR A 614 23.07 5.73 -2.39
C TYR A 614 24.06 6.84 -2.77
N HIS A 615 25.37 6.57 -2.84
CA HIS A 615 26.35 7.51 -3.42
C HIS A 615 26.62 7.20 -4.91
N THR A 616 25.56 7.12 -5.73
CA THR A 616 25.64 7.89 -6.98
C THR A 616 25.84 9.34 -6.55
N LYS A 617 26.94 9.96 -6.97
CA LYS A 617 27.32 11.30 -6.52
C LYS A 617 26.17 12.28 -6.76
N LYS A 618 25.51 12.74 -5.68
CA LYS A 618 24.62 13.93 -5.58
C LYS A 618 24.36 14.59 -6.94
N GLY A 619 23.52 13.96 -7.75
CA GLY A 619 23.48 14.18 -9.19
C GLY A 619 22.65 13.14 -9.93
N LYS A 620 21.41 13.53 -10.25
CA LYS A 620 20.64 13.27 -11.49
C LYS A 620 20.45 11.86 -12.07
N ASP A 621 21.08 10.81 -11.57
CA ASP A 621 21.14 9.53 -12.30
C ASP A 621 19.93 8.59 -12.07
N HIS A 622 19.00 8.93 -11.16
CA HIS A 622 17.78 8.15 -10.89
C HIS A 622 16.55 9.06 -10.69
N PRO A 623 15.34 8.62 -11.08
CA PRO A 623 14.11 9.37 -10.87
C PRO A 623 13.75 9.48 -9.38
N ILE A 624 13.09 10.58 -9.01
CA ILE A 624 12.66 10.87 -7.63
C ILE A 624 11.16 10.60 -7.53
N PRO A 625 10.67 9.85 -6.52
CA PRO A 625 9.24 9.65 -6.33
C PRO A 625 8.51 10.97 -6.08
N LEU A 626 7.38 11.14 -6.75
CA LEU A 626 6.44 12.22 -6.49
C LEU A 626 5.72 12.01 -5.16
N THR A 627 5.35 13.13 -4.56
CA THR A 627 4.53 13.17 -3.35
C THR A 627 3.25 13.97 -3.60
N ILE A 628 2.36 14.00 -2.62
CA ILE A 628 1.14 14.80 -2.66
C ILE A 628 1.39 16.32 -2.79
N SER A 629 2.60 16.85 -2.51
CA SER A 629 2.91 18.25 -2.80
C SER A 629 2.93 18.54 -4.30
N ASP A 630 3.30 17.55 -5.11
CA ASP A 630 3.64 17.72 -6.51
C ASP A 630 2.43 17.55 -7.45
N VAL A 631 1.35 16.94 -6.95
CA VAL A 631 0.16 16.54 -7.73
C VAL A 631 -1.16 17.13 -7.22
N GLY A 632 -2.23 16.95 -7.99
CA GLY A 632 -3.57 17.43 -7.68
C GLY A 632 -3.69 18.96 -7.69
N PRO A 633 -4.87 19.53 -7.36
CA PRO A 633 -5.10 20.96 -7.47
C PRO A 633 -4.06 21.80 -6.69
N THR A 634 -3.41 22.74 -7.38
CA THR A 634 -2.21 23.48 -6.91
C THR A 634 -2.43 24.37 -5.69
N ASN A 635 -3.66 24.85 -5.54
CA ASN A 635 -4.17 25.61 -4.39
C ASN A 635 -4.56 24.72 -3.20
N LYS A 636 -4.45 23.39 -3.33
CA LYS A 636 -4.59 22.38 -2.27
C LYS A 636 -5.91 22.41 -1.47
N TRP A 637 -6.97 23.04 -1.99
CA TRP A 637 -8.31 23.08 -1.34
C TRP A 637 -8.86 21.69 -1.04
N TRP A 638 -8.66 20.79 -1.99
CA TRP A 638 -9.04 19.38 -1.98
C TRP A 638 -8.37 18.57 -0.85
N LEU A 639 -7.30 19.07 -0.22
CA LEU A 639 -6.76 18.46 1.00
C LEU A 639 -7.79 18.43 2.15
N LYS A 640 -8.81 19.31 2.11
CA LYS A 640 -9.96 19.23 3.03
C LYS A 640 -10.84 17.99 2.80
N GLY A 641 -10.94 17.50 1.56
CA GLY A 641 -11.66 16.27 1.20
C GLY A 641 -10.77 15.02 1.19
N LEU A 642 -9.45 15.20 1.13
CA LEU A 642 -8.47 14.16 1.52
C LEU A 642 -8.21 14.07 3.01
N LYS A 643 -8.82 14.94 3.83
CA LYS A 643 -9.25 14.46 5.13
C LYS A 643 -10.32 13.42 4.88
N GLU A 644 -9.84 12.22 4.60
CA GLU A 644 -10.50 11.00 5.00
C GLU A 644 -11.08 11.22 6.38
N THR A 645 -12.22 10.59 6.64
CA THR A 645 -12.59 10.25 8.00
C THR A 645 -11.58 9.21 8.52
N SER A 646 -10.37 9.67 8.81
CA SER A 646 -9.57 9.19 9.93
C SER A 646 -10.42 9.29 11.21
N ASP A 647 -11.38 10.24 11.22
CA ASP A 647 -12.57 10.30 12.08
C ASP A 647 -13.54 9.09 12.04
N GLN A 648 -13.34 8.04 11.21
CA GLN A 648 -13.78 6.67 11.58
C GLN A 648 -12.78 6.13 12.60
N LEU A 649 -12.77 6.81 13.73
CA LEU A 649 -11.93 6.57 14.89
C LEU A 649 -12.46 5.28 15.56
N GLU A 650 -12.09 4.11 15.00
CA GLU A 650 -12.55 2.81 15.52
C GLU A 650 -12.13 2.72 16.98
N THR A 651 -13.11 2.88 17.87
CA THR A 651 -12.88 2.96 19.31
C THR A 651 -12.91 1.56 19.86
N ILE A 652 -11.74 0.93 19.89
CA ILE A 652 -11.61 -0.48 20.27
C ILE A 652 -11.35 -0.55 21.78
N ASP A 653 -12.13 -1.36 22.47
CA ASP A 653 -11.90 -1.69 23.87
C ASP A 653 -10.62 -2.53 23.98
N GLN A 654 -9.76 -2.25 24.97
CA GLN A 654 -8.49 -2.96 25.17
C GLN A 654 -8.67 -4.50 25.19
N SER A 655 -9.83 -4.96 25.64
CA SER A 655 -10.15 -6.38 25.78
C SER A 655 -10.45 -7.16 24.48
N SER A 656 -10.59 -6.50 23.32
CA SER A 656 -10.96 -7.15 22.05
C SER A 656 -9.87 -7.15 20.96
N ILE A 657 -8.67 -6.65 21.26
CA ILE A 657 -7.55 -6.56 20.32
C ILE A 657 -6.74 -7.88 20.32
N ASN A 658 -6.54 -8.44 19.12
CA ASN A 658 -5.75 -9.65 18.85
C ASN A 658 -5.12 -9.57 17.44
N GLU A 659 -4.31 -10.57 17.05
CA GLU A 659 -3.58 -10.59 15.77
C GLU A 659 -4.49 -10.45 14.53
N ASN A 660 -5.69 -11.04 14.53
CA ASN A 660 -6.67 -10.85 13.45
C ASN A 660 -7.25 -9.43 13.47
N THR A 661 -7.52 -8.87 14.65
CA THR A 661 -7.96 -7.47 14.80
C THR A 661 -6.92 -6.51 14.21
N VAL A 662 -5.63 -6.66 14.57
CA VAL A 662 -4.54 -5.82 14.05
C VAL A 662 -4.36 -6.00 12.54
N THR A 663 -4.36 -7.23 12.04
CA THR A 663 -4.25 -7.52 10.60
C THR A 663 -5.40 -6.89 9.79
N ASN A 664 -6.62 -6.92 10.33
CA ASN A 664 -7.79 -6.31 9.67
C ASN A 664 -7.75 -4.77 9.72
N LEU A 665 -7.16 -4.17 10.76
CA LEU A 665 -7.03 -2.71 10.87
C LEU A 665 -5.98 -2.15 9.93
N ILE A 666 -4.84 -2.83 9.77
CA ILE A 666 -3.81 -2.47 8.78
C ILE A 666 -4.40 -2.50 7.37
N LYS A 667 -5.21 -3.53 7.04
CA LYS A 667 -5.91 -3.63 5.75
C LYS A 667 -6.97 -2.55 5.53
N LYS A 668 -7.59 -2.02 6.59
CA LYS A 668 -8.62 -0.96 6.53
C LYS A 668 -8.06 0.46 6.47
N ASN A 669 -6.76 0.65 6.71
CA ASN A 669 -6.10 1.95 6.70
C ASN A 669 -6.78 3.04 7.57
N SER A 670 -7.37 2.65 8.71
CA SER A 670 -8.17 3.53 9.58
C SER A 670 -7.39 4.09 10.77
N GLU A 671 -7.77 5.26 11.28
CA GLU A 671 -7.23 5.83 12.52
C GLU A 671 -7.87 5.15 13.75
N ILE A 672 -7.06 4.72 14.72
CA ILE A 672 -7.53 3.85 15.83
C ILE A 672 -7.41 4.59 17.15
N GLN A 673 -8.53 4.72 17.88
CA GLN A 673 -8.50 5.14 19.29
C GLN A 673 -8.73 3.95 20.21
N VAL A 674 -7.66 3.39 20.75
CA VAL A 674 -7.77 2.38 21.80
C VAL A 674 -7.99 3.07 23.14
N ASN A 675 -9.04 2.66 23.87
CA ASN A 675 -9.32 3.19 25.22
C ASN A 675 -8.31 2.62 26.25
N GLY A 676 -7.11 3.19 26.29
CA GLY A 676 -6.03 2.80 27.19
C GLY A 676 -4.72 3.57 26.91
N HIS A 677 -3.70 3.37 27.74
CA HIS A 677 -2.36 3.93 27.47
C HIS A 677 -1.70 3.13 26.32
N PRO A 678 -1.37 3.75 25.16
CA PRO A 678 -0.91 3.00 23.98
C PRO A 678 0.41 2.25 24.21
N SER A 679 1.31 2.81 25.03
CA SER A 679 2.56 2.17 25.44
C SER A 679 2.40 0.94 26.35
N LYS A 680 1.19 0.66 26.86
CA LYS A 680 0.87 -0.62 27.53
C LYS A 680 0.17 -1.63 26.61
N LEU A 681 -0.34 -1.16 25.48
CA LEU A 681 -1.09 -2.00 24.55
C LEU A 681 -0.14 -2.80 23.65
N ILE A 682 0.78 -2.10 22.97
CA ILE A 682 1.69 -2.72 22.00
C ILE A 682 2.58 -3.78 22.67
N PRO A 683 3.17 -3.58 23.87
CA PRO A 683 3.92 -4.62 24.57
C PRO A 683 3.10 -5.83 25.06
N HIS A 684 1.77 -5.71 25.20
CA HIS A 684 0.88 -6.84 25.52
C HIS A 684 0.35 -7.54 24.25
N VAL A 685 0.20 -6.83 23.13
CA VAL A 685 -0.15 -7.42 21.83
C VAL A 685 1.05 -8.15 21.22
N LEU A 686 2.26 -7.68 21.49
CA LEU A 686 3.54 -8.32 21.18
C LEU A 686 4.07 -9.18 22.35
N GLU A 687 3.20 -9.67 23.24
CA GLU A 687 3.60 -10.52 24.36
C GLU A 687 4.17 -11.85 23.83
N GLY A 688 5.51 -11.99 23.89
CA GLY A 688 6.24 -13.09 23.27
C GLY A 688 6.83 -12.81 21.87
N LYS A 689 6.81 -11.56 21.39
CA LYS A 689 7.56 -11.10 20.20
C LYS A 689 8.52 -9.97 20.57
N ASP A 690 9.73 -10.03 20.02
CA ASP A 690 10.83 -9.09 20.29
C ASP A 690 10.56 -7.71 19.59
N TYR A 691 11.00 -6.55 20.14
CA TYR A 691 10.77 -5.20 19.52
C TYR A 691 11.78 -4.09 19.91
N VAL A 692 11.81 -2.98 19.15
CA VAL A 692 12.57 -1.73 19.45
C VAL A 692 11.61 -0.54 19.60
N ALA A 693 11.86 0.39 20.53
CA ALA A 693 11.03 1.58 20.76
C ALA A 693 11.85 2.87 20.95
N PHE A 694 11.42 4.00 20.35
CA PHE A 694 12.10 5.31 20.43
C PHE A 694 11.17 6.49 20.09
N ASP A 695 11.55 7.71 20.48
CA ASP A 695 10.81 8.96 20.18
C ASP A 695 11.50 9.76 19.06
N ILE A 696 10.73 10.32 18.13
CA ILE A 696 11.25 11.15 17.01
C ILE A 696 10.48 12.45 16.78
N LYS A 697 11.18 13.45 16.20
CA LYS A 697 10.60 14.73 15.75
C LYS A 697 11.30 15.23 14.47
N ALA A 698 10.52 15.70 13.48
CA ALA A 698 11.05 16.28 12.25
C ALA A 698 11.54 17.73 12.45
N SER A 699 12.46 18.17 11.59
CA SER A 699 13.01 19.53 11.63
C SER A 699 12.10 20.61 11.01
N ASN A 700 11.24 20.26 10.05
CA ASN A 700 10.33 21.15 9.31
C ASN A 700 8.95 20.48 9.11
N ASP A 701 7.91 21.26 8.78
CA ASP A 701 6.51 20.80 8.64
C ASP A 701 6.17 19.99 7.36
N ASP A 702 7.02 19.96 6.34
CA ASP A 702 6.73 19.38 5.02
C ASP A 702 6.89 17.84 4.98
N PHE A 703 6.25 17.11 5.90
CA PHE A 703 6.29 15.63 5.96
C PHE A 703 5.05 15.01 5.28
N PRO A 704 5.19 14.27 4.16
CA PRO A 704 4.10 13.46 3.62
C PRO A 704 3.70 12.36 4.61
N VAL A 705 2.43 11.94 4.60
CA VAL A 705 1.89 10.97 5.59
C VAL A 705 2.56 9.58 5.54
N TRP A 706 3.42 9.33 4.56
CA TRP A 706 3.99 8.02 4.23
C TRP A 706 5.42 8.11 3.66
N ASP A 707 6.28 8.96 4.23
CA ASP A 707 7.70 8.99 3.86
C ASP A 707 8.48 7.89 4.63
N THR A 708 9.49 7.32 3.98
CA THR A 708 10.32 6.27 4.61
C THR A 708 11.51 6.90 5.31
N LEU A 709 11.61 6.65 6.61
CA LEU A 709 12.68 7.11 7.47
C LEU A 709 13.90 6.20 7.30
N LYS A 710 15.02 6.75 6.82
CA LYS A 710 16.30 6.04 6.83
C LYS A 710 16.95 6.21 8.21
N MET A 711 17.23 5.09 8.87
CA MET A 711 17.88 5.06 10.18
C MET A 711 19.33 4.61 10.00
N THR A 712 20.30 5.42 10.44
CA THR A 712 21.72 5.09 10.31
C THR A 712 22.36 4.96 11.69
N LEU A 713 22.88 3.78 12.00
CA LEU A 713 23.63 3.52 13.23
C LEU A 713 25.12 3.79 12.96
N PHE A 714 25.73 4.60 13.81
CA PHE A 714 27.16 4.90 13.77
C PHE A 714 27.84 4.36 15.04
N GLU A 715 28.65 3.32 14.87
CA GLU A 715 29.73 2.97 15.81
C GLU A 715 31.08 3.24 15.14
N GLU A 716 32.16 3.42 15.91
CA GLU A 716 33.44 4.00 15.42
C GLU A 716 34.13 3.22 14.27
N HIS A 717 33.66 2.02 13.91
CA HIS A 717 34.28 1.13 12.93
C HIS A 717 33.35 0.51 11.87
N GLY A 718 32.14 1.03 11.67
CA GLY A 718 31.28 0.59 10.55
C GLY A 718 29.88 1.20 10.59
N VAL A 719 29.32 1.51 9.40
CA VAL A 719 28.01 2.16 9.28
C VAL A 719 26.94 1.16 8.86
N GLU A 720 25.87 1.02 9.65
CA GLU A 720 24.68 0.27 9.25
C GLU A 720 23.54 1.22 8.84
N GLU A 721 22.90 0.93 7.71
CA GLU A 721 21.77 1.70 7.16
C GLU A 721 20.51 0.84 7.12
N TRP A 722 19.42 1.38 7.65
CA TRP A 722 18.10 0.75 7.75
C TRP A 722 17.02 1.69 7.17
N SER A 723 15.83 1.16 6.89
CA SER A 723 14.67 1.95 6.45
C SER A 723 13.40 1.50 7.16
N ALA A 724 12.75 2.41 7.90
CA ALA A 724 11.47 2.19 8.55
C ALA A 724 10.40 3.09 7.91
N GLU A 725 9.22 2.58 7.62
CA GLU A 725 8.10 3.40 7.16
C GLU A 725 7.31 3.88 8.36
N ILE A 726 7.17 5.20 8.51
CA ILE A 726 6.55 5.83 9.67
C ILE A 726 5.55 6.89 9.17
N GLY A 727 4.35 6.89 9.75
CA GLY A 727 3.32 7.88 9.44
C GLY A 727 3.77 9.33 9.74
N SER A 728 3.01 10.33 9.30
CA SER A 728 3.39 11.75 9.33
C SER A 728 4.11 12.21 10.62
N ILE A 729 5.41 12.46 10.55
CA ILE A 729 6.19 13.03 11.66
C ILE A 729 6.17 14.55 11.53
N SER A 730 5.27 15.22 12.25
CA SER A 730 5.24 16.69 12.35
C SER A 730 6.31 17.22 13.33
N GLU A 731 6.28 18.52 13.63
CA GLU A 731 7.02 19.15 14.74
C GLU A 731 6.66 18.60 16.15
N GLN A 732 5.77 17.61 16.27
CA GLN A 732 5.47 16.93 17.53
C GLN A 732 6.38 15.72 17.75
N TRP A 733 6.52 15.28 19.01
CA TRP A 733 7.24 14.04 19.34
C TRP A 733 6.33 12.83 19.11
N HIS A 734 6.77 11.88 18.30
CA HIS A 734 6.05 10.66 17.96
C HIS A 734 6.80 9.46 18.54
N HIS A 735 6.08 8.59 19.26
CA HIS A 735 6.63 7.36 19.82
C HIS A 735 6.48 6.23 18.80
N VAL A 736 7.58 5.57 18.46
CA VAL A 736 7.67 4.57 17.39
C VAL A 736 8.10 3.25 17.99
N ILE A 737 7.42 2.17 17.62
CA ILE A 737 7.72 0.80 18.05
C ILE A 737 7.73 -0.10 16.81
N ILE A 738 8.80 -0.86 16.60
CA ILE A 738 9.01 -1.72 15.42
C ILE A 738 9.29 -3.16 15.90
N PRO A 739 8.68 -4.20 15.29
CA PRO A 739 9.02 -5.60 15.57
C PRO A 739 10.50 -5.88 15.31
N LEU A 740 11.17 -6.60 16.21
CA LEU A 740 12.61 -6.84 16.10
C LEU A 740 12.94 -7.84 14.96
N GLU A 741 11.97 -8.65 14.54
CA GLU A 741 12.09 -9.49 13.34
C GLU A 741 12.21 -8.63 12.08
N GLU A 742 11.42 -7.56 11.94
CA GLU A 742 11.55 -6.59 10.83
C GLU A 742 12.86 -5.78 10.94
N PHE A 743 13.32 -5.51 12.17
CA PHE A 743 14.62 -4.92 12.47
C PHE A 743 15.81 -5.88 12.23
N TYR A 744 15.61 -7.18 12.01
CA TYR A 744 16.71 -8.13 11.75
C TYR A 744 16.61 -8.92 10.42
N LEU A 745 15.46 -8.90 9.75
CA LEU A 745 15.27 -9.56 8.44
C LEU A 745 16.10 -8.97 7.29
N SER A 746 16.87 -7.90 7.55
CA SER A 746 17.86 -7.33 6.63
C SER A 746 19.33 -7.41 7.10
N SER A 747 19.64 -8.13 8.19
CA SER A 747 21.00 -8.25 8.73
C SER A 747 21.51 -9.70 8.81
N PHE A 748 22.12 -10.21 7.73
CA PHE A 748 22.73 -11.56 7.72
C PHE A 748 23.94 -11.74 6.78
N VAL A 749 25.00 -10.92 6.86
CA VAL A 749 26.36 -11.44 6.55
C VAL A 749 27.48 -10.77 7.39
N ASN A 750 28.45 -11.61 7.75
CA ASN A 750 29.76 -11.34 8.36
C ASN A 750 29.75 -10.91 9.84
N GLY A 751 30.12 -11.85 10.71
CA GLY A 751 30.43 -11.55 12.11
C GLY A 751 31.66 -10.65 12.23
N ASN A 752 31.51 -9.63 13.08
CA ASN A 752 32.59 -8.86 13.68
C ASN A 752 32.29 -8.73 15.18
N THR A 753 33.31 -8.85 16.01
CA THR A 753 33.22 -8.59 17.45
C THR A 753 33.21 -7.10 17.71
N PHE A 754 32.09 -6.57 18.21
CA PHE A 754 32.03 -5.20 18.70
C PHE A 754 32.67 -5.12 20.10
N LYS A 755 33.68 -4.26 20.26
CA LYS A 755 34.21 -3.86 21.56
C LYS A 755 33.54 -2.55 22.01
N ASP A 756 33.17 -2.51 23.29
CA ASP A 756 32.47 -1.41 23.98
C ASP A 756 31.11 -0.98 23.39
N LYS A 757 30.03 -1.57 23.92
CA LYS A 757 28.64 -1.09 23.73
C LYS A 757 28.03 -0.61 25.05
N ARG A 758 28.51 0.53 25.54
CA ARG A 758 27.77 1.35 26.52
C ARG A 758 27.35 2.67 25.86
N GLU A 759 26.04 2.86 25.81
CA GLU A 759 25.34 4.10 25.48
C GLU A 759 25.37 4.57 24.00
N LEU A 760 24.38 4.09 23.23
CA LEU A 760 23.92 4.71 21.97
C LEU A 760 23.30 6.09 22.27
N HIS A 761 24.15 7.12 22.37
CA HIS A 761 23.75 8.48 22.75
C HIS A 761 23.10 9.32 21.63
N SER A 762 23.29 8.95 20.37
CA SER A 762 22.72 9.69 19.24
C SER A 762 22.57 8.82 18.00
N MET A 763 21.37 8.81 17.42
CA MET A 763 21.10 8.29 16.09
C MET A 763 20.85 9.47 15.15
N LYS A 764 21.39 9.43 13.93
CA LYS A 764 21.00 10.37 12.87
C LYS A 764 20.01 9.69 11.95
N LEU A 765 18.94 10.41 11.67
CA LEU A 765 17.86 9.98 10.80
C LEU A 765 17.74 10.95 9.64
N GLN A 766 17.54 10.41 8.44
CA GLN A 766 17.26 11.18 7.25
C GLN A 766 16.13 10.50 6.47
N THR A 767 15.14 11.25 6.00
CA THR A 767 14.09 10.68 5.12
C THR A 767 14.64 10.31 3.74
N LEU A 768 13.92 9.50 2.96
CA LEU A 768 14.21 9.35 1.53
C LEU A 768 14.13 10.69 0.76
N SER A 769 13.32 11.63 1.25
CA SER A 769 13.27 13.03 0.77
C SER A 769 14.44 13.92 1.24
N GLY A 770 15.31 13.45 2.13
CA GLY A 770 16.54 14.14 2.54
C GLY A 770 16.45 15.06 3.78
N ILE A 771 15.34 15.02 4.52
CA ILE A 771 15.06 15.85 5.71
C ILE A 771 15.72 15.26 6.97
N ASP A 772 16.37 16.09 7.79
CA ASP A 772 16.96 15.69 9.08
C ASP A 772 15.88 15.51 10.17
N VAL A 773 15.97 14.43 10.96
CA VAL A 773 15.02 14.09 12.06
C VAL A 773 15.78 13.87 13.39
N GLU A 774 15.24 14.37 14.50
CA GLU A 774 15.81 14.27 15.85
C GLU A 774 15.27 13.03 16.61
N VAL A 775 16.11 12.32 17.37
CA VAL A 775 15.78 11.09 18.12
C VAL A 775 16.02 11.24 19.62
N LYS A 776 15.13 10.69 20.45
CA LYS A 776 15.30 10.54 21.92
C LYS A 776 14.72 9.21 22.44
N ASN A 777 14.99 8.92 23.71
CA ASN A 777 14.32 7.86 24.50
C ASN A 777 14.34 6.44 23.87
N PHE A 778 15.49 6.01 23.37
CA PHE A 778 15.69 4.69 22.76
C PHE A 778 15.68 3.54 23.79
N SER A 779 14.97 2.44 23.50
CA SER A 779 14.86 1.24 24.35
C SER A 779 14.51 -0.02 23.55
N THR A 780 14.85 -1.22 24.07
CA THR A 780 14.64 -2.51 23.39
C THR A 780 13.86 -3.50 24.29
N GLY A 781 12.92 -4.24 23.68
CA GLY A 781 12.13 -5.31 24.30
C GLY A 781 12.84 -6.67 24.32
N GLN A 782 12.20 -7.67 24.92
CA GLN A 782 12.77 -9.01 25.17
C GLN A 782 13.31 -9.70 23.90
N PHE A 783 14.26 -10.63 24.09
CA PHE A 783 14.83 -11.52 23.07
C PHE A 783 14.53 -12.99 23.40
N HIS A 784 14.46 -13.92 22.43
CA HIS A 784 14.44 -15.37 22.68
C HIS A 784 15.83 -16.05 22.74
N THR A 785 16.17 -16.68 23.86
CA THR A 785 17.44 -17.41 24.08
C THR A 785 17.45 -18.80 23.46
N GLU A 786 18.52 -19.15 22.74
CA GLU A 786 18.78 -20.53 22.29
C GLU A 786 19.52 -21.35 23.35
N ASP A 787 20.54 -20.75 23.98
CA ASP A 787 21.44 -21.37 24.94
C ASP A 787 22.03 -20.32 25.92
N PHE A 788 22.82 -20.72 26.91
CA PHE A 788 23.70 -19.81 27.65
C PHE A 788 24.98 -20.51 28.15
N THR A 789 25.98 -19.74 28.55
CA THR A 789 27.29 -20.25 28.95
C THR A 789 27.70 -19.67 30.31
N ILE A 790 27.96 -20.59 31.23
CA ILE A 790 28.73 -20.36 32.45
C ILE A 790 30.21 -20.48 32.07
N ASN A 791 31.09 -19.69 32.70
CA ASN A 791 32.54 -19.68 32.43
C ASN A 791 33.35 -20.75 33.17
N GLU A 792 32.70 -21.56 34.02
CA GLU A 792 33.33 -22.68 34.72
C GLU A 792 32.56 -23.98 34.44
N ASP A 793 33.25 -24.97 33.88
CA ASP A 793 32.67 -26.30 33.61
C ASP A 793 32.68 -27.21 34.87
N ASN A 794 33.37 -26.79 35.94
CA ASN A 794 33.40 -27.41 37.27
C ASN A 794 33.79 -26.38 38.33
N ILE A 795 33.35 -26.59 39.57
CA ILE A 795 33.70 -25.74 40.72
C ILE A 795 34.43 -26.58 41.78
N GLN A 796 35.61 -26.17 42.20
CA GLN A 796 36.18 -26.64 43.48
C GLN A 796 35.81 -25.65 44.59
N LEU A 797 35.22 -26.13 45.67
CA LEU A 797 34.71 -25.32 46.77
C LEU A 797 35.33 -25.75 48.11
N GLY A 798 36.07 -24.84 48.73
CA GLY A 798 36.65 -25.05 50.07
C GLY A 798 35.59 -25.11 51.17
N ILE A 799 35.69 -26.08 52.08
CA ILE A 799 34.87 -26.10 53.30
C ILE A 799 35.12 -24.83 54.11
N GLY A 800 34.07 -24.03 54.31
CA GLY A 800 34.14 -22.75 55.02
C GLY A 800 34.46 -21.55 54.13
N VAL A 801 34.54 -21.73 52.80
CA VAL A 801 34.70 -20.66 51.82
C VAL A 801 33.43 -20.55 50.95
N ASP A 802 33.09 -19.30 50.64
CA ASP A 802 31.88 -18.89 49.96
C ASP A 802 32.20 -18.45 48.53
N LYS A 803 31.60 -19.09 47.51
CA LYS A 803 31.74 -18.66 46.11
C LYS A 803 30.57 -17.78 45.68
N ASN A 804 30.86 -16.63 45.06
CA ASN A 804 29.85 -15.74 44.53
C ASN A 804 29.45 -16.17 43.10
N LEU A 805 28.23 -16.68 42.97
CA LEU A 805 27.62 -17.13 41.72
C LEU A 805 27.47 -16.01 40.66
N SER A 806 27.68 -14.74 41.03
CA SER A 806 27.74 -13.65 40.04
C SER A 806 28.98 -13.71 39.15
N ASP A 807 30.04 -14.34 39.63
CA ASP A 807 31.33 -14.41 38.95
C ASP A 807 31.37 -15.59 37.94
N LEU A 808 30.37 -16.47 38.03
CA LEU A 808 30.15 -17.64 37.16
C LEU A 808 29.39 -17.32 35.85
N VAL A 809 29.04 -16.06 35.61
CA VAL A 809 28.05 -15.69 34.58
C VAL A 809 28.67 -14.81 33.53
N THR A 810 28.69 -15.28 32.28
CA THR A 810 29.26 -14.48 31.17
C THR A 810 28.30 -14.17 30.05
N HIS A 811 27.64 -15.15 29.41
CA HIS A 811 26.82 -14.87 28.21
C HIS A 811 25.62 -15.80 28.02
N ALA A 812 24.52 -15.27 27.48
CA ALA A 812 23.47 -16.03 26.85
C ALA A 812 23.57 -15.96 25.32
N THR A 813 23.34 -17.08 24.63
CA THR A 813 23.31 -17.16 23.17
C THR A 813 21.86 -17.16 22.68
N TYR A 814 21.55 -16.30 21.71
CA TYR A 814 20.21 -16.06 21.17
C TYR A 814 20.15 -16.47 19.70
N LYS A 815 18.92 -16.62 19.19
CA LYS A 815 18.65 -17.15 17.84
C LYS A 815 19.44 -16.40 16.76
N GLY A 816 20.34 -17.12 16.08
CA GLY A 816 21.25 -16.54 15.08
C GLY A 816 22.68 -16.27 15.58
N GLY A 817 23.02 -16.66 16.82
CA GLY A 817 24.38 -16.61 17.35
C GLY A 817 24.78 -15.31 18.06
N TYR A 818 23.81 -14.43 18.35
CA TYR A 818 24.03 -13.25 19.19
C TYR A 818 24.36 -13.68 20.63
N GLN A 819 25.35 -13.06 21.27
CA GLN A 819 25.69 -13.30 22.66
C GLN A 819 25.57 -12.02 23.50
N ALA A 820 24.87 -12.10 24.64
CA ALA A 820 24.69 -10.98 25.57
C ALA A 820 25.05 -11.38 27.00
N THR A 821 25.71 -10.49 27.73
CA THR A 821 25.95 -10.69 29.18
C THR A 821 24.63 -10.63 29.94
N ILE A 822 24.24 -11.76 30.52
CA ILE A 822 23.08 -11.86 31.41
C ILE A 822 23.50 -11.49 32.83
N SER A 823 22.65 -10.79 33.56
CA SER A 823 22.88 -10.55 34.98
C SER A 823 22.64 -11.82 35.76
N ALA A 824 23.49 -12.12 36.75
CA ALA A 824 23.25 -13.20 37.71
C ALA A 824 21.97 -13.01 38.55
N GLU A 825 21.31 -11.86 38.47
CA GLU A 825 19.96 -11.61 38.99
C GLU A 825 18.85 -12.28 38.19
N GLU A 826 19.09 -12.58 36.92
CA GLU A 826 18.10 -13.19 36.01
C GLU A 826 18.21 -14.72 35.96
N ILE A 827 19.20 -15.31 36.63
CA ILE A 827 19.42 -16.76 36.70
C ILE A 827 18.85 -17.29 38.02
N ILE A 828 18.08 -18.36 37.93
CA ILE A 828 17.61 -19.14 39.08
C ILE A 828 18.68 -20.21 39.37
N TRP A 829 19.18 -20.23 40.60
CA TRP A 829 20.23 -21.14 41.06
C TRP A 829 19.68 -22.12 42.09
N GLU A 830 19.93 -23.41 41.91
CA GLU A 830 19.46 -24.48 42.81
C GLU A 830 20.62 -25.45 43.12
N ALA A 831 20.78 -25.84 44.39
CA ALA A 831 21.71 -26.89 44.79
C ALA A 831 21.06 -28.26 44.59
N MET A 832 21.79 -29.23 44.02
CA MET A 832 21.22 -30.57 43.76
C MET A 832 21.26 -31.49 44.99
N ASP A 833 22.14 -31.19 45.96
CA ASP A 833 22.18 -31.85 47.26
C ASP A 833 22.28 -30.80 48.38
N GLU A 834 21.15 -30.55 49.05
CA GLU A 834 21.05 -29.60 50.17
C GLU A 834 21.77 -30.09 51.46
N ASP A 835 22.13 -31.39 51.55
CA ASP A 835 22.92 -31.91 52.67
C ASP A 835 24.43 -31.60 52.51
N LEU A 836 24.89 -31.27 51.28
CA LEU A 836 26.29 -30.95 50.96
C LEU A 836 26.53 -29.48 50.57
N LEU A 837 25.58 -28.85 49.87
CA LEU A 837 25.69 -27.48 49.35
C LEU A 837 24.49 -26.63 49.76
N THR A 838 24.72 -25.35 50.03
CA THR A 838 23.65 -24.36 50.22
C THR A 838 23.86 -23.14 49.35
N ILE A 839 22.76 -22.61 48.80
CA ILE A 839 22.75 -21.36 48.03
C ILE A 839 21.92 -20.32 48.78
N ASN A 840 22.54 -19.20 49.15
CA ASN A 840 21.86 -18.07 49.77
C ASN A 840 22.00 -16.84 48.89
N LYS A 841 20.91 -16.48 48.19
CA LYS A 841 20.85 -15.45 47.13
C LYS A 841 21.76 -15.76 45.94
N ARG A 842 23.06 -15.49 46.06
CA ARG A 842 24.10 -15.70 45.05
C ARG A 842 25.40 -16.23 45.66
N THR A 843 25.37 -16.67 46.91
CA THR A 843 26.53 -17.26 47.58
C THR A 843 26.31 -18.76 47.68
N LEU A 844 27.26 -19.52 47.14
CA LEU A 844 27.36 -20.97 47.26
C LEU A 844 28.32 -21.31 48.40
N SER A 845 27.87 -22.16 49.33
CA SER A 845 28.61 -22.54 50.53
C SER A 845 28.52 -24.04 50.76
N ALA A 846 29.63 -24.68 51.13
CA ALA A 846 29.65 -26.09 51.55
C ALA A 846 29.12 -26.29 52.98
N VAL A 847 28.43 -27.41 53.24
CA VAL A 847 27.72 -27.67 54.52
C VAL A 847 28.60 -28.33 55.59
N GLY A 848 29.82 -28.76 55.25
CA GLY A 848 30.86 -29.13 56.23
C GLY A 848 31.50 -30.51 56.06
N GLU A 849 31.17 -31.26 55.01
CA GLU A 849 31.80 -32.54 54.66
C GLU A 849 32.31 -32.49 53.20
N THR A 850 33.38 -33.23 52.90
CA THR A 850 33.96 -33.34 51.54
C THR A 850 33.13 -34.29 50.68
N GLY A 851 32.96 -33.98 49.39
CA GLY A 851 32.23 -34.83 48.46
C GLY A 851 32.00 -34.19 47.08
N GLU A 852 31.39 -34.96 46.18
CA GLU A 852 30.96 -34.49 44.85
C GLU A 852 29.46 -34.19 44.87
N SER A 853 29.06 -33.06 44.29
CA SER A 853 27.67 -32.63 44.11
C SER A 853 27.56 -31.77 42.84
N ALA A 854 26.46 -31.04 42.67
CA ALA A 854 26.26 -30.12 41.56
C ALA A 854 25.31 -28.97 41.94
N ILE A 855 25.36 -27.90 41.17
CA ILE A 855 24.34 -26.84 41.14
C ILE A 855 23.73 -26.75 39.76
N THR A 856 22.47 -26.30 39.68
CA THR A 856 21.86 -25.94 38.39
C THR A 856 21.74 -24.43 38.26
N ALA A 857 22.02 -23.94 37.06
CA ALA A 857 21.72 -22.59 36.60
C ALA A 857 20.54 -22.68 35.64
N THR A 858 19.46 -21.92 35.87
CA THR A 858 18.31 -21.84 34.96
C THR A 858 18.10 -20.40 34.48
N TYR A 859 18.26 -20.18 33.18
CA TYR A 859 17.94 -18.91 32.52
C TYR A 859 16.74 -19.10 31.59
N ARG A 860 15.61 -18.50 31.98
CA ARG A 860 14.30 -18.62 31.30
C ARG A 860 13.86 -20.07 31.12
N ASN A 861 14.06 -20.65 29.94
CA ASN A 861 13.59 -21.99 29.55
C ASN A 861 14.76 -22.99 29.33
N ARG A 862 15.98 -22.63 29.73
CA ARG A 862 17.18 -23.48 29.65
C ARG A 862 17.80 -23.66 31.03
N THR A 863 18.30 -24.87 31.29
CA THR A 863 18.97 -25.25 32.53
C THR A 863 20.29 -25.92 32.21
N ILE A 864 21.34 -25.56 32.95
CA ILE A 864 22.69 -26.12 32.88
C ILE A 864 23.05 -26.66 34.26
N GLU A 865 23.71 -27.81 34.31
CA GLU A 865 24.21 -28.44 35.52
C GLU A 865 25.73 -28.25 35.59
N ILE A 866 26.23 -27.77 36.74
CA ILE A 866 27.65 -27.51 37.00
C ILE A 866 28.10 -28.42 38.15
N PRO A 867 29.03 -29.37 37.91
CA PRO A 867 29.62 -30.18 38.97
C PRO A 867 30.37 -29.34 40.01
N VAL A 868 30.26 -29.74 41.28
CA VAL A 868 30.95 -29.11 42.41
C VAL A 868 31.70 -30.18 43.22
N GLU A 869 33.00 -30.03 43.36
CA GLU A 869 33.84 -30.84 44.24
C GLU A 869 34.15 -30.06 45.52
N ILE A 870 33.76 -30.60 46.67
CA ILE A 870 33.95 -29.98 47.99
C ILE A 870 35.25 -30.49 48.60
N ILE A 871 36.23 -29.60 48.73
CA ILE A 871 37.59 -29.90 49.19
C ILE A 871 37.92 -29.21 50.52
N ILE A 872 38.97 -29.67 51.20
CA ILE A 872 39.54 -28.97 52.35
C ILE A 872 40.57 -27.97 51.83
N GLN A 873 40.29 -26.67 51.95
CA GLN A 873 41.20 -25.65 51.43
C GLN A 873 42.42 -25.49 52.34
N THR A 874 43.62 -25.65 51.76
CA THR A 874 44.88 -25.62 52.52
C THR A 874 45.28 -24.21 52.96
N ILE A 875 45.00 -23.19 52.16
CA ILE A 875 45.29 -21.77 52.43
C ILE A 875 43.99 -21.07 52.88
N ILE A 876 44.03 -20.31 53.97
CA ILE A 876 42.85 -19.61 54.54
C ILE A 876 42.96 -18.08 54.59
N ASN A 877 44.15 -17.52 54.41
CA ASN A 877 44.38 -16.06 54.36
C ASN A 877 45.64 -15.77 53.54
N VAL A 878 45.68 -14.61 52.88
CA VAL A 878 46.84 -14.12 52.13
C VAL A 878 47.13 -12.67 52.51
N GLU A 879 48.39 -12.35 52.79
CA GLU A 879 48.87 -10.99 53.07
C GLU A 879 50.08 -10.68 52.20
N ALA A 880 50.21 -9.43 51.72
CA ALA A 880 51.37 -8.99 50.94
C ALA A 880 51.97 -7.71 51.53
N SER A 881 53.26 -7.47 51.28
CA SER A 881 53.98 -6.29 51.76
C SER A 881 53.59 -5.00 51.05
N ASP A 882 53.18 -5.08 49.79
CA ASP A 882 52.69 -3.98 48.96
C ASP A 882 51.78 -4.49 47.85
N GLU A 883 50.82 -3.64 47.44
CA GLU A 883 49.80 -3.92 46.41
C GLU A 883 49.56 -2.61 45.59
N PRO A 884 50.55 -2.13 44.82
CA PRO A 884 50.51 -0.81 44.18
C PRO A 884 49.49 -0.69 43.03
N GLN A 885 48.98 -1.81 42.55
CA GLN A 885 48.01 -1.91 41.46
C GLN A 885 46.80 -2.72 41.93
N PRO A 886 45.61 -2.10 42.10
CA PRO A 886 44.41 -2.80 42.59
C PRO A 886 43.98 -3.99 41.72
N GLU A 887 44.34 -3.99 40.44
CA GLU A 887 44.08 -5.07 39.49
C GLU A 887 45.05 -6.27 39.60
N ASN A 888 46.16 -6.13 40.33
CA ASN A 888 47.17 -7.18 40.56
C ASN A 888 47.36 -7.45 42.06
N SER A 889 46.25 -7.72 42.77
CA SER A 889 46.25 -7.93 44.22
C SER A 889 46.72 -9.35 44.61
N LYS A 890 46.94 -9.57 45.91
CA LYS A 890 47.43 -10.85 46.45
C LYS A 890 46.45 -12.02 46.31
N GLU A 891 45.15 -11.73 46.23
CA GLU A 891 44.10 -12.74 46.06
C GLU A 891 44.19 -13.46 44.70
N ASN A 892 44.73 -12.78 43.68
CA ASN A 892 45.05 -13.32 42.35
C ASN A 892 46.25 -14.32 42.36
N THR A 893 46.50 -15.00 43.47
CA THR A 893 47.56 -16.04 43.57
C THR A 893 47.04 -17.34 44.17
N ILE A 894 45.72 -17.45 44.29
CA ILE A 894 44.95 -18.59 44.80
C ILE A 894 43.57 -18.68 44.11
N ASP A 895 43.40 -18.08 42.93
CA ASP A 895 42.12 -17.98 42.21
C ASP A 895 41.95 -19.05 41.10
N GLY A 896 43.04 -19.74 40.75
CA GLY A 896 43.09 -20.75 39.70
C GLY A 896 43.37 -20.20 38.29
N ASP A 897 43.57 -18.89 38.11
CA ASP A 897 43.72 -18.25 36.81
C ASP A 897 45.16 -17.76 36.58
N LEU A 898 45.95 -18.53 35.82
CA LEU A 898 47.33 -18.18 35.44
C LEU A 898 47.46 -16.87 34.61
N SER A 899 46.35 -16.23 34.22
CA SER A 899 46.33 -14.93 33.55
C SER A 899 46.20 -13.73 34.51
N THR A 900 45.74 -13.94 35.74
CA THR A 900 45.80 -12.96 36.83
C THR A 900 47.15 -13.08 37.57
N ARG A 901 47.45 -12.16 38.50
CA ARG A 901 48.67 -12.20 39.33
C ARG A 901 48.62 -11.20 40.48
N TRP A 902 49.45 -11.44 41.50
CA TRP A 902 49.96 -10.39 42.37
C TRP A 902 51.14 -9.65 41.70
N SER A 903 51.31 -8.35 41.93
CA SER A 903 52.53 -7.64 41.50
C SER A 903 52.97 -6.48 42.38
N ALA A 904 54.26 -6.46 42.74
CA ALA A 904 54.89 -5.37 43.49
C ALA A 904 56.37 -5.18 43.11
N GLU A 905 56.87 -3.94 43.16
CA GLU A 905 58.24 -3.58 42.77
C GLU A 905 59.22 -3.59 43.94
N GLY A 906 60.41 -4.17 43.73
CA GLY A 906 61.52 -4.22 44.67
C GLY A 906 61.52 -5.47 45.56
N GLU A 907 62.15 -5.35 46.72
CA GLU A 907 62.20 -6.39 47.75
C GLU A 907 60.84 -6.47 48.45
N GLN A 908 60.00 -7.42 48.03
CA GLN A 908 58.59 -7.52 48.45
C GLN A 908 58.25 -8.98 48.79
N TRP A 909 57.23 -9.20 49.61
CA TRP A 909 56.81 -10.54 50.01
C TRP A 909 55.30 -10.72 49.96
N ILE A 910 54.89 -11.97 49.74
CA ILE A 910 53.51 -12.45 49.87
C ILE A 910 53.49 -13.68 50.79
N MET A 911 52.51 -13.74 51.68
CA MET A 911 52.41 -14.70 52.78
C MET A 911 51.04 -15.38 52.76
N TYR A 912 51.04 -16.69 52.86
CA TYR A 912 49.89 -17.58 52.90
C TYR A 912 49.76 -18.17 54.31
N GLU A 913 48.63 -17.97 54.98
CA GLU A 913 48.28 -18.70 56.19
C GLU A 913 47.60 -20.01 55.81
N LEU A 914 48.14 -21.13 56.28
CA LEU A 914 47.54 -22.45 56.10
C LEU A 914 46.41 -22.67 57.10
N ARG A 915 45.44 -23.54 56.82
CA ARG A 915 44.27 -23.76 57.70
C ARG A 915 44.66 -24.09 59.15
N GLU A 916 45.69 -24.90 59.32
CA GLU A 916 46.28 -25.33 60.60
C GLU A 916 47.81 -25.46 60.46
N GLU A 917 48.50 -26.00 61.47
CA GLU A 917 49.91 -26.37 61.32
C GLU A 917 50.00 -27.66 60.50
N LEU A 918 50.37 -27.54 59.23
CA LEU A 918 50.45 -28.64 58.28
C LEU A 918 51.90 -29.04 58.00
N LEU A 919 52.08 -30.32 57.72
CA LEU A 919 53.38 -30.88 57.36
C LEU A 919 53.55 -30.78 55.84
N ILE A 920 54.51 -29.97 55.41
CA ILE A 920 54.75 -29.68 53.98
C ILE A 920 56.21 -29.94 53.62
N ASN A 921 56.44 -30.36 52.36
CA ASN A 921 57.79 -30.58 51.80
C ASN A 921 57.96 -29.94 50.42
N GLN A 922 56.96 -29.20 49.92
CA GLN A 922 57.02 -28.50 48.65
C GLN A 922 56.03 -27.34 48.61
N VAL A 923 56.34 -26.37 47.74
CA VAL A 923 55.42 -25.33 47.28
C VAL A 923 55.50 -25.33 45.75
N GLN A 924 54.38 -25.09 45.07
CA GLN A 924 54.32 -24.95 43.63
C GLN A 924 54.01 -23.49 43.29
N LEU A 925 54.77 -22.86 42.39
CA LEU A 925 54.65 -21.45 42.03
C LEU A 925 54.61 -21.29 40.51
N ALA A 926 53.71 -20.45 40.02
CA ALA A 926 53.66 -20.00 38.63
C ALA A 926 53.98 -18.51 38.54
N TRP A 927 54.64 -18.08 37.45
CA TRP A 927 55.13 -16.71 37.28
C TRP A 927 54.74 -16.12 35.92
N MET A 928 54.37 -14.84 35.90
CA MET A 928 54.02 -14.13 34.66
C MET A 928 55.22 -14.07 33.72
N SER A 929 55.05 -14.54 32.48
CA SER A 929 56.13 -14.69 31.49
C SER A 929 57.29 -15.57 32.00
N GLY A 930 57.01 -16.59 32.82
CA GLY A 930 58.00 -17.52 33.38
C GLY A 930 58.73 -18.39 32.34
N ASP A 931 58.32 -18.34 31.07
CA ASP A 931 58.97 -18.92 29.89
C ASP A 931 59.83 -17.93 29.08
N GLU A 932 59.70 -16.62 29.33
CA GLU A 932 60.50 -15.55 28.73
C GLU A 932 61.49 -14.92 29.73
N ARG A 933 61.18 -14.98 31.03
CA ARG A 933 61.89 -14.31 32.12
C ARG A 933 62.20 -15.28 33.25
N LYS A 934 63.19 -14.89 34.07
CA LYS A 934 63.49 -15.56 35.34
C LYS A 934 63.15 -14.65 36.51
N SER A 935 62.30 -15.13 37.42
CA SER A 935 61.99 -14.50 38.70
C SER A 935 62.95 -15.00 39.78
N TYR A 936 63.41 -14.10 40.64
CA TYR A 936 64.34 -14.39 41.74
C TYR A 936 63.60 -14.35 43.07
N PHE A 937 63.64 -15.42 43.87
CA PHE A 937 62.85 -15.50 45.10
C PHE A 937 63.38 -16.48 46.15
N ASP A 938 62.98 -16.23 47.39
CA ASP A 938 63.14 -17.13 48.54
C ASP A 938 61.76 -17.65 49.00
N ILE A 939 61.74 -18.85 49.58
CA ILE A 939 60.57 -19.42 50.27
C ILE A 939 60.96 -19.59 51.74
N GLU A 940 60.16 -19.00 52.64
CA GLU A 940 60.26 -19.19 54.08
C GLU A 940 58.98 -19.82 54.64
N VAL A 941 59.10 -20.56 55.74
CA VAL A 941 57.97 -21.09 56.50
C VAL A 941 58.02 -20.67 57.97
N SER A 942 56.86 -20.65 58.62
CA SER A 942 56.72 -20.33 60.04
C SER A 942 55.53 -21.04 60.67
N THR A 943 55.58 -21.32 61.98
CA THR A 943 54.44 -21.78 62.78
C THR A 943 53.80 -20.68 63.63
N ASP A 944 54.45 -19.51 63.77
CA ASP A 944 54.02 -18.40 64.64
C ASP A 944 53.90 -17.03 63.91
N GLY A 945 54.20 -16.97 62.61
CA GLY A 945 54.18 -15.76 61.78
C GLY A 945 55.31 -14.75 62.09
N SER A 946 56.15 -15.04 63.08
CA SER A 946 57.15 -14.11 63.64
C SER A 946 58.58 -14.65 63.49
N SER A 947 58.74 -15.96 63.58
CA SER A 947 59.97 -16.73 63.50
C SER A 947 59.97 -17.49 62.18
N TRP A 948 60.87 -17.13 61.26
CA TRP A 948 60.87 -17.62 59.88
C TRP A 948 62.08 -18.52 59.60
N THR A 949 61.86 -19.56 58.80
CA THR A 949 62.89 -20.49 58.33
C THR A 949 62.88 -20.52 56.82
N GLU A 950 63.96 -20.06 56.18
CA GLU A 950 64.20 -20.21 54.75
C GLU A 950 64.33 -21.70 54.41
N VAL A 951 63.52 -22.18 53.46
CA VAL A 951 63.49 -23.57 52.98
C VAL A 951 63.92 -23.69 51.51
N PHE A 952 63.85 -22.59 50.76
CA PHE A 952 64.34 -22.50 49.39
C PHE A 952 64.84 -21.07 49.10
N SER A 953 65.87 -20.94 48.27
CA SER A 953 66.37 -19.67 47.73
C SER A 953 66.89 -19.92 46.31
N GLY A 954 66.41 -19.15 45.32
CA GLY A 954 66.77 -19.41 43.93
C GLY A 954 66.03 -18.59 42.86
N GLU A 955 65.83 -19.24 41.72
CA GLU A 955 65.15 -18.71 40.54
C GLU A 955 64.23 -19.78 39.93
N ASN A 956 63.20 -19.37 39.18
CA ASN A 956 62.39 -20.31 38.40
C ASN A 956 63.17 -20.82 37.15
N SER A 957 62.62 -21.85 36.49
CA SER A 957 63.24 -22.48 35.33
C SER A 957 63.58 -21.50 34.19
N GLY A 958 62.67 -20.56 33.91
CA GLY A 958 62.68 -19.78 32.68
C GLY A 958 62.12 -20.55 31.46
N GLU A 959 61.36 -21.63 31.68
CA GLU A 959 60.87 -22.53 30.62
C GLU A 959 59.33 -22.69 30.57
N THR A 960 58.57 -22.16 31.54
CA THR A 960 57.12 -22.37 31.62
C THR A 960 56.37 -21.24 32.36
N ILE A 961 55.10 -21.03 31.99
CA ILE A 961 54.14 -20.21 32.74
C ILE A 961 53.27 -21.04 33.72
N GLU A 962 53.32 -22.36 33.62
CA GLU A 962 52.63 -23.31 34.50
C GLU A 962 53.32 -23.42 35.86
N LEU A 963 52.65 -24.05 36.83
CA LEU A 963 53.18 -24.31 38.18
C LEU A 963 54.48 -25.14 38.18
N GLU A 964 55.57 -24.54 38.66
CA GLU A 964 56.84 -25.22 38.95
C GLU A 964 56.89 -25.68 40.41
N THR A 965 57.41 -26.88 40.69
CA THR A 965 57.48 -27.44 42.06
C THR A 965 58.84 -27.21 42.72
N TYR A 966 58.85 -26.59 43.89
CA TYR A 966 60.02 -26.31 44.72
C TYR A 966 59.96 -27.12 46.00
N SER A 967 60.71 -28.22 46.05
CA SER A 967 60.74 -29.16 47.18
C SER A 967 61.87 -28.87 48.18
N PHE A 968 61.62 -29.16 49.46
CA PHE A 968 62.52 -28.96 50.59
C PHE A 968 62.35 -30.08 51.64
N GLU A 969 63.11 -30.05 52.74
CA GLU A 969 62.94 -31.03 53.84
C GLU A 969 61.60 -30.82 54.55
N GLU A 970 60.92 -31.92 54.86
CA GLU A 970 59.63 -31.97 55.56
C GLU A 970 59.62 -31.14 56.85
N ILE A 971 58.71 -30.16 56.92
CA ILE A 971 58.67 -29.16 57.99
C ILE A 971 57.23 -28.74 58.31
N PRO A 972 56.85 -28.59 59.61
CA PRO A 972 55.56 -28.03 59.98
C PRO A 972 55.49 -26.53 59.67
N ALA A 973 54.42 -26.11 59.00
CA ALA A 973 54.14 -24.74 58.65
C ALA A 973 52.68 -24.38 58.97
N LYS A 974 52.47 -23.21 59.59
CA LYS A 974 51.17 -22.53 59.65
C LYS A 974 51.14 -21.32 58.70
N TYR A 975 52.30 -20.81 58.31
CA TYR A 975 52.48 -19.76 57.32
C TYR A 975 53.60 -20.11 56.36
N VAL A 976 53.44 -19.75 55.09
CA VAL A 976 54.44 -19.84 54.03
C VAL A 976 54.59 -18.44 53.41
N ARG A 977 55.81 -17.96 53.23
CA ARG A 977 56.11 -16.64 52.66
C ARG A 977 57.04 -16.77 51.47
N ILE A 978 56.67 -16.15 50.36
CA ILE A 978 57.49 -15.98 49.16
C ILE A 978 58.06 -14.57 49.20
N ILE A 979 59.38 -14.43 49.19
CA ILE A 979 60.08 -13.14 49.08
C ILE A 979 60.59 -13.02 47.65
N GLY A 980 60.16 -11.97 46.93
CA GLY A 980 60.59 -11.71 45.57
C GLY A 980 61.63 -10.58 45.48
N HIS A 981 62.64 -10.79 44.64
CA HIS A 981 63.77 -9.87 44.39
C HIS A 981 63.76 -9.31 42.95
N GLY A 982 62.60 -9.33 42.28
CA GLY A 982 62.43 -8.95 40.88
C GLY A 982 62.72 -10.09 39.91
N ASN A 983 63.01 -9.73 38.66
CA ASN A 983 63.20 -10.65 37.55
C ASN A 983 64.36 -10.23 36.62
N SER A 984 64.65 -11.06 35.62
CA SER A 984 65.75 -10.88 34.67
C SER A 984 65.66 -9.62 33.77
N GLU A 985 64.52 -8.92 33.72
CA GLU A 985 64.35 -7.66 32.99
C GLU A 985 64.23 -6.42 33.90
N ASN A 986 63.57 -6.54 35.05
CA ASN A 986 63.25 -5.40 35.93
C ASN A 986 62.96 -5.85 37.38
N ASN A 987 62.72 -4.89 38.27
CA ASN A 987 62.57 -5.15 39.70
C ASN A 987 61.14 -5.59 40.13
N TRP A 988 60.25 -5.94 39.21
CA TRP A 988 58.88 -6.35 39.56
C TRP A 988 58.80 -7.84 39.86
N ASN A 989 58.09 -8.17 40.93
CA ASN A 989 57.62 -9.52 41.22
C ASN A 989 56.24 -9.67 40.61
N SER A 990 55.98 -10.80 39.94
CA SER A 990 54.75 -11.06 39.19
C SER A 990 54.36 -12.54 39.30
N LEU A 991 53.85 -12.92 40.48
CA LEU A 991 53.46 -14.29 40.82
C LEU A 991 52.00 -14.52 40.40
N THR A 992 51.73 -15.56 39.62
CA THR A 992 50.38 -15.83 39.05
C THR A 992 49.59 -16.83 39.89
N GLU A 993 50.19 -17.89 40.42
CA GLU A 993 49.45 -18.92 41.18
C GLU A 993 50.37 -19.66 42.17
N VAL A 994 49.80 -20.12 43.30
CA VAL A 994 50.51 -20.83 44.38
C VAL A 994 49.69 -22.00 44.92
N LEU A 995 50.24 -23.22 44.78
CA LEU A 995 49.74 -24.39 45.50
C LEU A 995 50.70 -24.80 46.61
N ILE A 996 50.15 -25.13 47.78
CA ILE A 996 50.91 -25.64 48.92
C ILE A 996 50.32 -27.02 49.29
N PRO A 997 50.81 -28.11 48.68
CA PRO A 997 50.34 -29.45 48.99
C PRO A 997 50.75 -29.88 50.40
N GLU A 998 49.81 -30.41 51.17
CA GLU A 998 50.13 -31.13 52.39
C GLU A 998 50.65 -32.54 52.07
N ILE A 999 51.39 -33.14 53.00
CA ILE A 999 51.77 -34.55 52.92
C ILE A 999 50.59 -35.38 53.43
N GLU A 1000 49.92 -36.09 52.53
CA GLU A 1000 48.95 -37.14 52.90
C GLU A 1000 49.68 -38.32 53.59
N ASP A 1001 49.10 -38.79 54.70
CA ASP A 1001 49.63 -39.82 55.63
C ASP A 1001 49.15 -41.26 55.27
#